data_AF-A0A949T7E2-F1
#
_entry.id   AF-A0A949T7E2-F1
#
_cell.length_a   1.000
_cell.length_b   1.000
_cell.length_c   1.000
_cell.angle_alpha   90.00
_cell.angle_beta   90.00
_cell.angle_gamma   90.00
#
_symmetry.space_group_name_H-M   'P 1'
#
loop_
_entity.id
_entity.type
_entity.pdbx_description
1 polymer ?
#
loop_
_entity_poly.entity_id
_entity_poly.type
_entity_poly.pdbx_seq_one_letter_code
_entity_poly.pdbx_strand_id
1 'polypeptide(L)'
;MHPSISIVITVYNRSHYLGNAIESVLNQTHNDFELIIWDDASTDNSLDIAYQYAERDKRIRVIASKQNMGCSPAIKAAVEAATGDYIGWVDSDDMLVKSALEETSLILNNHPQVGLVYTDYELMDSEGNLHGLGPRCQIPYSKEGLLVDLMTFHFRLIRRSVYDAVGGVDDSFDRGEDYDLCLKLSEVTEVYHIAKPLYYYRRHDSNVTNDNLKNIYWAQKAINDALKRRGLDKDYELDTNITAFFSIKPKTKAEDTEQGSQCYEAVNTVLRTGVEGESQSDNQFQGNILNATVKKSAEAERNSTSPLVSIIIPCYNPGEMFERCLNSCFEQTYPNIEIIIVDNNSTDGSIAIARKLAANTSRRVVFTKCHSQGQNYAFNHGFTLATGDYIQWLDADDSLMPDKIALQVAALEQNPNFDIAYGDWEYCFYQSDVEKGENPQQVIPQKRCQYRFGFTSRQYDDYLLQALSHNWQPPLSYLLRRDCAVKLQELFAWNPQTFLATDREYYTIAAIIGLKFLYVPKALVRYNFWSSTQNSRKASYSWRTGCYKKMHLRFQEIAAQQPAQIITKQHWFLLKQNWDLWKLASVTLMQKTPGSFFLVNRSTQSGINITPVVARVISALHRINTVCTLEDHAHRIVHLMAQHIVLSQKIDSYDKVVEELSKWVGIEYSSNRDQLTWKQSQLDIKNASSTSLRSKQEEELKVLMNTIPWFAPLFERQRLAVFYTLDKLRNEGMLVQHTPVQSSLNLLAL
;
A
#
# COMPACT_ATOMS: atom_id res chain seq x y z
N MET A 1 -51.04 -9.78 -18.83
CA MET A 1 -50.11 -10.93 -18.80
C MET A 1 -49.33 -10.83 -17.50
N HIS A 2 -49.08 -11.95 -16.84
CA HIS A 2 -48.21 -12.02 -15.66
C HIS A 2 -46.76 -11.84 -16.13
N PRO A 3 -46.02 -10.82 -15.66
CA PRO A 3 -44.65 -10.59 -16.12
C PRO A 3 -43.73 -11.71 -15.58
N SER A 4 -42.77 -12.20 -16.36
CA SER A 4 -41.80 -13.18 -15.85
C SER A 4 -40.82 -12.58 -14.83
N ILE A 5 -40.50 -11.29 -14.94
CA ILE A 5 -39.55 -10.59 -14.09
C ILE A 5 -40.17 -9.31 -13.52
N SER A 6 -40.00 -9.07 -12.22
CA SER A 6 -40.23 -7.75 -11.61
C SER A 6 -38.90 -7.12 -11.23
N ILE A 7 -38.66 -5.92 -11.75
CA ILE A 7 -37.55 -5.06 -11.33
C ILE A 7 -38.09 -3.96 -10.43
N VAL A 8 -37.41 -3.74 -9.31
CA VAL A 8 -37.73 -2.70 -8.35
C VAL A 8 -36.65 -1.63 -8.36
N ILE A 9 -37.05 -0.35 -8.29
CA ILE A 9 -36.18 0.79 -7.99
C ILE A 9 -36.80 1.53 -6.81
N THR A 10 -36.08 1.60 -5.69
CA THR A 10 -36.44 2.48 -4.58
C THR A 10 -35.71 3.81 -4.73
N VAL A 11 -36.40 4.93 -4.56
CA VAL A 11 -35.83 6.27 -4.75
C VAL A 11 -36.16 7.21 -3.59
N TYR A 12 -35.15 7.95 -3.15
CA TYR A 12 -35.29 9.09 -2.26
C TYR A 12 -34.28 10.17 -2.64
N ASN A 13 -34.76 11.28 -3.20
CA ASN A 13 -33.95 12.43 -3.60
C ASN A 13 -32.78 12.06 -4.55
N ARG A 14 -33.09 11.51 -5.73
CA ARG A 14 -32.13 11.10 -6.77
C ARG A 14 -32.54 11.58 -8.17
N SER A 15 -33.11 12.77 -8.28
CA SER A 15 -33.62 13.27 -9.58
C SER A 15 -32.55 13.33 -10.67
N HIS A 16 -31.28 13.46 -10.29
CA HIS A 16 -30.16 13.53 -11.22
C HIS A 16 -29.79 12.19 -11.88
N TYR A 17 -30.12 11.07 -11.25
CA TYR A 17 -29.71 9.74 -11.72
C TYR A 17 -30.88 8.83 -12.11
N LEU A 18 -32.06 9.06 -11.51
CA LEU A 18 -33.23 8.19 -11.67
C LEU A 18 -33.60 7.94 -13.14
N GLY A 19 -33.53 8.97 -14.00
CA GLY A 19 -33.83 8.82 -15.42
C GLY A 19 -32.93 7.79 -16.10
N ASN A 20 -31.63 7.81 -15.82
CA ASN A 20 -30.67 6.85 -16.40
C ASN A 20 -30.91 5.43 -15.88
N ALA A 21 -31.26 5.29 -14.60
CA ALA A 21 -31.60 4.01 -14.01
C ALA A 21 -32.82 3.39 -14.70
N ILE A 22 -33.91 4.16 -14.84
CA ILE A 22 -35.13 3.73 -15.54
C ILE A 22 -34.83 3.34 -16.99
N GLU A 23 -34.14 4.20 -17.74
CA GLU A 23 -33.76 3.93 -19.13
C GLU A 23 -32.96 2.63 -19.27
N SER A 24 -32.06 2.33 -18.32
CA SER A 24 -31.27 1.10 -18.37
C SER A 24 -32.12 -0.17 -18.25
N VAL A 25 -33.22 -0.11 -17.49
CA VAL A 25 -34.21 -1.22 -17.37
C VAL A 25 -35.08 -1.28 -18.61
N LEU A 26 -35.56 -0.14 -19.13
CA LEU A 26 -36.42 -0.10 -20.32
C LEU A 26 -35.73 -0.64 -21.58
N ASN A 27 -34.41 -0.49 -21.66
CA ASN A 27 -33.59 -0.91 -22.79
C ASN A 27 -33.14 -2.38 -22.75
N GLN A 28 -33.57 -3.17 -21.76
CA GLN A 28 -33.21 -4.59 -21.64
C GLN A 28 -33.68 -5.41 -22.86
N THR A 29 -32.88 -6.40 -23.27
CA THR A 29 -33.23 -7.30 -24.39
C THR A 29 -34.42 -8.21 -24.06
N HIS A 30 -34.56 -8.59 -22.79
CA HIS A 30 -35.74 -9.28 -22.28
C HIS A 30 -36.87 -8.28 -22.01
N ASN A 31 -37.97 -8.37 -22.76
CA ASN A 31 -39.05 -7.37 -22.72
C ASN A 31 -40.21 -7.72 -21.76
N ASP A 32 -40.28 -8.97 -21.31
CA ASP A 32 -41.34 -9.45 -20.43
C ASP A 32 -41.01 -9.19 -18.95
N PHE A 33 -41.08 -7.92 -18.56
CA PHE A 33 -40.90 -7.49 -17.19
C PHE A 33 -41.89 -6.39 -16.80
N GLU A 34 -42.09 -6.22 -15.49
CA GLU A 34 -42.62 -4.99 -14.90
C GLU A 34 -41.52 -4.23 -14.16
N LEU A 35 -41.61 -2.90 -14.15
CA LEU A 35 -40.73 -2.01 -13.38
C LEU A 35 -41.56 -1.29 -12.31
N ILE A 36 -41.24 -1.52 -11.05
CA ILE A 36 -41.86 -0.85 -9.92
C ILE A 36 -40.90 0.20 -9.39
N ILE A 37 -41.33 1.45 -9.43
CA ILE A 37 -40.60 2.57 -8.85
C ILE A 37 -41.30 2.94 -7.55
N TRP A 38 -40.62 2.70 -6.43
CA TRP A 38 -41.08 3.09 -5.11
C TRP A 38 -40.40 4.38 -4.68
N ASP A 39 -41.16 5.47 -4.64
CA ASP A 39 -40.69 6.74 -4.12
C ASP A 39 -40.88 6.78 -2.59
N ASP A 40 -39.78 6.88 -1.85
CA ASP A 40 -39.78 6.91 -0.38
C ASP A 40 -39.92 8.35 0.15
N ALA A 41 -40.95 9.05 -0.36
CA ALA A 41 -41.28 10.44 -0.07
C ALA A 41 -40.18 11.44 -0.47
N SER A 42 -39.76 11.41 -1.74
CA SER A 42 -38.79 12.39 -2.26
C SER A 42 -39.35 13.81 -2.17
N THR A 43 -38.44 14.74 -1.90
CA THR A 43 -38.71 16.19 -1.85
C THR A 43 -38.16 16.92 -3.08
N ASP A 44 -37.35 16.24 -3.89
CA ASP A 44 -36.85 16.73 -5.17
C ASP A 44 -37.76 16.29 -6.34
N ASN A 45 -37.27 16.47 -7.57
CA ASN A 45 -38.01 16.15 -8.79
C ASN A 45 -38.05 14.64 -9.13
N SER A 46 -37.62 13.74 -8.23
CA SER A 46 -37.55 12.29 -8.51
C SER A 46 -38.93 11.70 -8.83
N LEU A 47 -39.94 12.04 -8.04
CA LEU A 47 -41.30 11.51 -8.22
C LEU A 47 -41.92 11.95 -9.55
N ASP A 48 -41.73 13.22 -9.92
CA ASP A 48 -42.20 13.75 -11.20
C ASP A 48 -41.51 13.07 -12.39
N ILE A 49 -40.21 12.80 -12.29
CA ILE A 49 -39.46 12.02 -13.31
C ILE A 49 -40.07 10.62 -13.43
N ALA A 50 -40.32 9.93 -12.32
CA ALA A 50 -40.91 8.59 -12.34
C ALA A 50 -42.30 8.58 -13.04
N TYR A 51 -43.16 9.56 -12.74
CA TYR A 51 -44.47 9.67 -13.38
C TYR A 51 -44.37 9.96 -14.88
N GLN A 52 -43.46 10.84 -15.31
CA GLN A 52 -43.24 11.11 -16.74
C GLN A 52 -42.83 9.85 -17.52
N TYR A 53 -42.06 8.96 -16.88
CA TYR A 53 -41.71 7.67 -17.48
C TYR A 53 -42.91 6.71 -17.52
N ALA A 54 -43.71 6.64 -16.45
CA ALA A 54 -44.89 5.78 -16.40
C ALA A 54 -46.01 6.19 -17.38
N GLU A 55 -46.12 7.48 -17.71
CA GLU A 55 -47.01 7.95 -18.78
C GLU A 55 -46.57 7.44 -20.16
N ARG A 56 -45.27 7.21 -20.36
CA ARG A 56 -44.68 6.80 -21.65
C ARG A 56 -44.60 5.28 -21.83
N ASP A 57 -44.37 4.53 -20.75
CA ASP A 57 -44.23 3.07 -20.80
C ASP A 57 -45.13 2.38 -19.76
N LYS A 58 -46.07 1.57 -20.26
CA LYS A 58 -47.08 0.86 -19.44
C LYS A 58 -46.51 -0.25 -18.55
N ARG A 59 -45.24 -0.62 -18.73
CA ARG A 59 -44.55 -1.59 -17.86
C ARG A 59 -44.17 -0.98 -16.50
N ILE A 60 -44.21 0.36 -16.39
CA ILE A 60 -43.79 1.07 -15.19
C ILE A 60 -44.99 1.32 -14.28
N ARG A 61 -44.82 1.02 -13.00
CA ARG A 61 -45.76 1.36 -11.93
C ARG A 61 -45.04 2.17 -10.86
N VAL A 62 -45.53 3.37 -10.61
CA VAL A 62 -44.99 4.28 -9.59
C VAL A 62 -45.86 4.20 -8.33
N ILE A 63 -45.22 4.01 -7.18
CA ILE A 63 -45.89 4.00 -5.88
C ILE A 63 -45.13 4.97 -4.97
N ALA A 64 -45.82 5.97 -4.44
CA ALA A 64 -45.23 6.96 -3.56
C ALA A 64 -45.65 6.71 -2.10
N SER A 65 -44.65 6.59 -1.23
CA SER A 65 -44.85 6.54 0.22
C SER A 65 -45.27 7.91 0.75
N LYS A 66 -46.08 7.92 1.83
CA LYS A 66 -46.50 9.16 2.50
C LYS A 66 -45.38 9.80 3.33
N GLN A 67 -44.40 9.01 3.73
CA GLN A 67 -43.28 9.42 4.56
C GLN A 67 -42.06 8.58 4.22
N ASN A 68 -40.87 9.13 4.47
CA ASN A 68 -39.62 8.38 4.30
C ASN A 68 -39.54 7.27 5.37
N MET A 69 -39.48 6.02 4.92
CA MET A 69 -39.42 4.84 5.77
C MET A 69 -38.01 4.26 5.87
N GLY A 70 -37.10 4.64 4.96
CA GLY A 70 -35.74 4.10 4.87
C GLY A 70 -35.60 2.97 3.85
N CYS A 71 -34.36 2.53 3.63
CA CYS A 71 -33.99 1.61 2.54
C CYS A 71 -34.73 0.26 2.63
N SER A 72 -34.57 -0.47 3.72
CA SER A 72 -35.11 -1.84 3.86
C SER A 72 -36.64 -1.89 3.83
N PRO A 73 -37.39 -1.01 4.54
CA PRO A 73 -38.84 -0.97 4.43
C PRO A 73 -39.32 -0.60 3.02
N ALA A 74 -38.63 0.32 2.33
CA ALA A 74 -38.97 0.69 0.96
C ALA A 74 -38.76 -0.47 -0.02
N ILE A 75 -37.62 -1.18 0.07
CA ILE A 75 -37.34 -2.35 -0.77
C ILE A 75 -38.40 -3.43 -0.52
N LYS A 76 -38.70 -3.73 0.75
CA LYS A 76 -39.72 -4.72 1.12
C LYS A 76 -41.09 -4.37 0.56
N ALA A 77 -41.56 -3.14 0.76
CA ALA A 77 -42.86 -2.70 0.26
C ALA A 77 -42.93 -2.71 -1.29
N ALA A 78 -41.82 -2.38 -1.95
CA ALA A 78 -41.74 -2.42 -3.40
C ALA A 78 -41.73 -3.86 -3.96
N VAL A 79 -41.07 -4.80 -3.28
CA VAL A 79 -41.09 -6.23 -3.62
C VAL A 79 -42.45 -6.87 -3.32
N GLU A 80 -43.15 -6.44 -2.27
CA GLU A 80 -44.54 -6.87 -1.99
C GLU A 80 -45.51 -6.43 -3.10
N ALA A 81 -45.25 -5.29 -3.74
CA ALA A 81 -46.02 -4.84 -4.89
C ALA A 81 -45.71 -5.63 -6.17
N ALA A 82 -44.55 -6.30 -6.25
CA ALA A 82 -44.11 -7.07 -7.40
C ALA A 82 -44.89 -8.37 -7.59
N THR A 83 -45.10 -8.76 -8.85
CA THR A 83 -45.92 -9.92 -9.23
C THR A 83 -45.14 -11.00 -9.97
N GLY A 84 -43.98 -10.69 -10.55
CA GLY A 84 -43.24 -11.61 -11.42
C GLY A 84 -42.59 -12.79 -10.70
N ASP A 85 -42.33 -13.86 -11.46
CA ASP A 85 -41.74 -15.11 -10.97
C ASP A 85 -40.29 -14.93 -10.49
N TYR A 86 -39.60 -13.97 -11.09
CA TYR A 86 -38.27 -13.52 -10.72
C TYR A 86 -38.28 -12.08 -10.21
N ILE A 87 -37.46 -11.80 -9.21
CA ILE A 87 -37.36 -10.49 -8.55
C ILE A 87 -35.91 -10.02 -8.59
N GLY A 88 -35.70 -8.76 -8.94
CA GLY A 88 -34.42 -8.07 -8.79
C GLY A 88 -34.64 -6.58 -8.52
N TRP A 89 -33.61 -5.89 -8.06
CA TRP A 89 -33.65 -4.44 -7.90
C TRP A 89 -32.40 -3.76 -8.44
N VAL A 90 -32.59 -2.51 -8.86
CA VAL A 90 -31.57 -1.61 -9.38
C VAL A 90 -31.59 -0.36 -8.51
N ASP A 91 -30.43 0.05 -8.02
CA ASP A 91 -30.36 1.25 -7.20
C ASP A 91 -30.66 2.48 -8.08
N SER A 92 -31.35 3.48 -7.52
CA SER A 92 -31.82 4.65 -8.28
C SER A 92 -30.70 5.55 -8.85
N ASP A 93 -29.44 5.30 -8.46
CA ASP A 93 -28.22 5.93 -8.98
C ASP A 93 -27.40 5.03 -9.93
N ASP A 94 -27.79 3.77 -10.10
CA ASP A 94 -27.07 2.75 -10.86
C ASP A 94 -27.75 2.40 -12.20
N MET A 95 -27.14 1.50 -12.97
CA MET A 95 -27.64 1.09 -14.29
C MET A 95 -27.42 -0.39 -14.58
N LEU A 96 -28.35 -1.01 -15.30
CA LEU A 96 -28.19 -2.36 -15.85
C LEU A 96 -27.54 -2.37 -17.23
N VAL A 97 -26.75 -3.41 -17.50
CA VAL A 97 -26.30 -3.73 -18.86
C VAL A 97 -27.44 -4.34 -19.66
N LYS A 98 -27.52 -4.03 -20.96
CA LYS A 98 -28.64 -4.36 -21.85
C LYS A 98 -29.09 -5.83 -21.83
N SER A 99 -28.17 -6.76 -21.63
CA SER A 99 -28.44 -8.22 -21.63
C SER A 99 -28.69 -8.80 -20.24
N ALA A 100 -28.67 -7.99 -19.18
CA ALA A 100 -28.67 -8.47 -17.80
C ALA A 100 -29.87 -9.37 -17.48
N LEU A 101 -31.08 -8.96 -17.85
CA LEU A 101 -32.30 -9.74 -17.59
C LEU A 101 -32.37 -11.03 -18.41
N GLU A 102 -31.95 -10.99 -19.67
CA GLU A 102 -31.93 -12.17 -20.55
C GLU A 102 -30.94 -13.21 -20.04
N GLU A 103 -29.72 -12.81 -19.71
CA GLU A 103 -28.67 -13.73 -19.27
C GLU A 103 -28.96 -14.34 -17.89
N THR A 104 -29.47 -13.54 -16.94
CA THR A 104 -29.79 -14.02 -15.59
C THR A 104 -31.02 -14.93 -15.57
N SER A 105 -32.09 -14.56 -16.29
CA SER A 105 -33.30 -15.38 -16.35
C SER A 105 -33.09 -16.69 -17.11
N LEU A 106 -32.22 -16.72 -18.13
CA LEU A 106 -31.86 -17.94 -18.85
C LEU A 106 -31.26 -19.00 -17.91
N ILE A 107 -30.41 -18.60 -16.97
CA ILE A 107 -29.84 -19.51 -15.97
C ILE A 107 -30.94 -20.03 -15.04
N LEU A 108 -31.79 -19.16 -14.50
CA LEU A 108 -32.89 -19.58 -13.62
C LEU A 108 -33.89 -20.50 -14.33
N ASN A 109 -34.17 -20.28 -15.61
CA ASN A 109 -35.07 -21.13 -16.39
C ASN A 109 -34.48 -22.51 -16.66
N ASN A 110 -33.19 -22.60 -16.93
CA ASN A 110 -32.51 -23.87 -17.28
C ASN A 110 -32.03 -24.67 -16.07
N HIS A 111 -31.94 -24.05 -14.89
CA HIS A 111 -31.46 -24.67 -13.66
C HIS A 111 -32.45 -24.48 -12.51
N PRO A 112 -33.48 -25.34 -12.37
CA PRO A 112 -34.50 -25.21 -11.34
C PRO A 112 -33.98 -25.24 -9.89
N GLN A 113 -32.82 -25.86 -9.67
CA GLN A 113 -32.16 -25.90 -8.36
C GLN A 113 -31.45 -24.58 -7.99
N VAL A 114 -31.24 -23.70 -8.97
CA VAL A 114 -30.70 -22.35 -8.76
C VAL A 114 -31.84 -21.41 -8.43
N GLY A 115 -31.68 -20.69 -7.32
CA GLY A 115 -32.66 -19.74 -6.80
C GLY A 115 -32.15 -18.30 -6.75
N LEU A 116 -30.84 -18.10 -6.90
CA LEU A 116 -30.19 -16.79 -7.00
C LEU A 116 -29.12 -16.83 -8.09
N VAL A 117 -29.19 -15.87 -9.02
CA VAL A 117 -28.12 -15.58 -9.98
C VAL A 117 -27.57 -14.19 -9.68
N TYR A 118 -26.26 -14.07 -9.59
CA TYR A 118 -25.61 -12.77 -9.46
C TYR A 118 -24.50 -12.59 -10.49
N THR A 119 -24.10 -11.34 -10.72
CA THR A 119 -23.18 -10.95 -11.80
C THR A 119 -21.98 -10.19 -11.26
N ASP A 120 -20.93 -10.08 -12.05
CA ASP A 120 -19.92 -9.05 -11.80
C ASP A 120 -20.51 -7.65 -12.06
N TYR A 121 -19.77 -6.62 -11.69
CA TYR A 121 -20.13 -5.22 -11.94
C TYR A 121 -18.91 -4.38 -12.31
N GLU A 122 -19.16 -3.29 -13.03
CA GLU A 122 -18.17 -2.23 -13.30
C GLU A 122 -18.44 -0.99 -12.45
N LEU A 123 -17.37 -0.34 -12.02
CA LEU A 123 -17.42 0.91 -11.29
C LEU A 123 -17.71 2.06 -12.25
N MET A 124 -18.65 2.93 -11.87
CA MET A 124 -19.04 4.12 -12.62
C MET A 124 -18.89 5.36 -11.73
N ASP A 125 -18.42 6.49 -12.27
CA ASP A 125 -18.36 7.76 -11.53
C ASP A 125 -19.68 8.56 -11.59
N SER A 126 -19.74 9.73 -10.95
CA SER A 126 -20.91 10.62 -10.96
C SER A 126 -21.33 11.07 -12.36
N GLU A 127 -20.41 11.09 -13.32
CA GLU A 127 -20.62 11.53 -14.69
C GLU A 127 -21.04 10.38 -15.63
N GLY A 128 -20.93 9.13 -15.17
CA GLY A 128 -21.29 7.95 -15.95
C GLY A 128 -20.12 7.27 -16.67
N ASN A 129 -18.87 7.64 -16.40
CA ASN A 129 -17.72 6.97 -16.98
C ASN A 129 -17.38 5.70 -16.21
N LEU A 130 -17.01 4.65 -16.94
CA LEU A 130 -16.64 3.35 -16.38
C LEU A 130 -15.15 3.30 -15.99
N HIS A 131 -14.87 2.67 -14.85
CA HIS A 131 -13.54 2.55 -14.23
C HIS A 131 -13.08 1.09 -14.07
N GLY A 132 -13.76 0.16 -14.73
CA GLY A 132 -13.46 -1.27 -14.73
C GLY A 132 -14.12 -2.05 -13.60
N LEU A 133 -13.80 -3.34 -13.52
CA LEU A 133 -14.45 -4.27 -12.60
C LEU A 133 -14.29 -3.85 -11.14
N GLY A 134 -15.36 -4.00 -10.37
CA GLY A 134 -15.32 -3.80 -8.93
C GLY A 134 -14.46 -4.82 -8.19
N PRO A 135 -13.94 -4.48 -7.00
CA PRO A 135 -13.02 -5.34 -6.27
C PRO A 135 -13.62 -6.69 -5.85
N ARG A 136 -14.94 -6.75 -5.61
CA ARG A 136 -15.63 -7.99 -5.20
C ARG A 136 -15.72 -9.04 -6.30
N CYS A 137 -15.58 -8.65 -7.57
CA CYS A 137 -15.59 -9.57 -8.71
C CYS A 137 -14.39 -10.55 -8.70
N GLN A 138 -13.36 -10.28 -7.89
CA GLN A 138 -12.18 -11.15 -7.75
C GLN A 138 -12.34 -12.25 -6.70
N ILE A 139 -13.44 -12.23 -5.93
CA ILE A 139 -13.70 -13.17 -4.84
C ILE A 139 -14.54 -14.33 -5.40
N PRO A 140 -14.01 -15.57 -5.44
CA PRO A 140 -14.79 -16.71 -5.91
C PRO A 140 -15.98 -17.00 -4.98
N TYR A 141 -17.14 -17.35 -5.56
CA TYR A 141 -18.29 -17.74 -4.77
C TYR A 141 -18.03 -19.00 -3.93
N SER A 142 -18.37 -18.93 -2.64
CA SER A 142 -18.64 -20.10 -1.82
C SER A 142 -19.66 -19.76 -0.74
N LYS A 143 -20.48 -20.75 -0.35
CA LYS A 143 -21.46 -20.60 0.73
C LYS A 143 -20.79 -20.28 2.07
N GLU A 144 -19.60 -20.82 2.29
CA GLU A 144 -18.76 -20.60 3.47
C GLU A 144 -18.07 -19.23 3.41
N GLY A 145 -17.51 -18.85 2.26
CA GLY A 145 -16.91 -17.52 2.06
C GLY A 145 -17.90 -16.38 2.25
N LEU A 146 -19.18 -16.61 1.93
CA LEU A 146 -20.27 -15.65 2.20
C LEU A 146 -20.47 -15.33 3.68
N LEU A 147 -19.94 -16.11 4.62
CA LEU A 147 -19.99 -15.74 6.04
C LEU A 147 -19.02 -14.61 6.40
N VAL A 148 -18.00 -14.35 5.58
CA VAL A 148 -16.92 -13.40 5.92
C VAL A 148 -16.68 -12.33 4.85
N ASP A 149 -17.13 -12.56 3.62
CA ASP A 149 -17.05 -11.59 2.52
C ASP A 149 -18.39 -11.53 1.78
N LEU A 150 -18.97 -10.35 1.55
CA LEU A 150 -20.15 -10.21 0.67
C LEU A 150 -19.70 -10.15 -0.80
N MET A 151 -19.59 -11.31 -1.45
CA MET A 151 -19.21 -11.43 -2.87
C MET A 151 -20.40 -11.40 -3.85
N THR A 152 -21.61 -11.70 -3.39
CA THR A 152 -22.84 -11.68 -4.21
C THR A 152 -23.39 -10.26 -4.32
N PHE A 153 -22.61 -9.37 -4.94
CA PHE A 153 -22.97 -7.96 -5.10
C PHE A 153 -24.00 -7.76 -6.23
N HIS A 154 -24.48 -6.54 -6.42
CA HIS A 154 -25.40 -6.21 -7.51
C HIS A 154 -24.78 -6.56 -8.88
N PHE A 155 -25.53 -7.06 -9.87
CA PHE A 155 -26.97 -7.31 -9.89
C PHE A 155 -27.32 -8.73 -9.44
N ARG A 156 -28.53 -8.89 -8.88
CA ARG A 156 -29.08 -10.17 -8.38
C ARG A 156 -30.47 -10.39 -8.96
N LEU A 157 -30.70 -11.56 -9.56
CA LEU A 157 -32.03 -12.03 -9.95
C LEU A 157 -32.40 -13.27 -9.13
N ILE A 158 -33.54 -13.22 -8.46
CA ILE A 158 -33.95 -14.18 -7.41
C ILE A 158 -35.27 -14.83 -7.81
N ARG A 159 -35.39 -16.15 -7.61
CA ARG A 159 -36.67 -16.86 -7.75
C ARG A 159 -37.60 -16.47 -6.61
N ARG A 160 -38.80 -15.95 -6.92
CA ARG A 160 -39.79 -15.51 -5.93
C ARG A 160 -40.08 -16.57 -4.88
N SER A 161 -40.29 -17.82 -5.30
CA SER A 161 -40.58 -18.92 -4.37
C SER A 161 -39.47 -19.13 -3.32
N VAL A 162 -38.21 -18.85 -3.67
CA VAL A 162 -37.07 -18.98 -2.75
C VAL A 162 -36.97 -17.74 -1.86
N TYR A 163 -37.20 -16.55 -2.41
CA TYR A 163 -37.30 -15.30 -1.66
C TYR A 163 -38.36 -15.39 -0.56
N ASP A 164 -39.56 -15.87 -0.91
CA ASP A 164 -40.68 -16.04 0.02
C ASP A 164 -40.37 -17.11 1.08
N ALA A 165 -39.72 -18.20 0.69
CA ALA A 165 -39.36 -19.30 1.60
C ALA A 165 -38.39 -18.88 2.71
N VAL A 166 -37.52 -17.89 2.44
CA VAL A 166 -36.59 -17.35 3.45
C VAL A 166 -37.14 -16.14 4.21
N GLY A 167 -38.39 -15.76 3.97
CA GLY A 167 -39.04 -14.60 4.59
C GLY A 167 -38.62 -13.25 4.02
N GLY A 168 -37.96 -13.22 2.86
CA GLY A 168 -37.60 -11.99 2.16
C GLY A 168 -36.61 -11.07 2.91
N VAL A 169 -36.70 -9.77 2.62
CA VAL A 169 -35.89 -8.72 3.27
C VAL A 169 -36.38 -8.48 4.70
N ASP A 170 -35.43 -8.47 5.64
CA ASP A 170 -35.70 -8.10 7.05
C ASP A 170 -35.62 -6.57 7.18
N ASP A 171 -36.77 -5.92 7.35
CA ASP A 171 -36.91 -4.47 7.47
C ASP A 171 -36.45 -3.91 8.82
N SER A 172 -35.98 -4.77 9.75
CA SER A 172 -35.30 -4.34 10.97
C SER A 172 -33.84 -3.90 10.74
N PHE A 173 -33.27 -4.20 9.58
CA PHE A 173 -31.93 -3.75 9.19
C PHE A 173 -31.99 -2.30 8.67
N ASP A 174 -31.22 -1.39 9.28
CA ASP A 174 -31.01 -0.04 8.72
C ASP A 174 -30.04 -0.07 7.52
N ARG A 175 -29.12 -1.05 7.50
CA ARG A 175 -28.19 -1.33 6.38
C ARG A 175 -27.84 -2.81 6.33
N GLY A 176 -27.30 -3.31 5.22
CA GLY A 176 -26.81 -4.70 5.12
C GLY A 176 -27.93 -5.74 5.09
N GLU A 177 -29.16 -5.29 4.83
CA GLU A 177 -30.34 -6.11 4.58
C GLU A 177 -30.14 -7.08 3.42
N ASP A 178 -29.33 -6.67 2.45
CA ASP A 178 -28.99 -7.43 1.28
C ASP A 178 -27.96 -8.54 1.59
N TYR A 179 -27.08 -8.31 2.57
CA TYR A 179 -26.16 -9.32 3.08
C TYR A 179 -26.92 -10.41 3.85
N ASP A 180 -27.83 -10.04 4.76
CA ASP A 180 -28.68 -11.03 5.46
C ASP A 180 -29.50 -11.86 4.46
N LEU A 181 -30.11 -11.21 3.47
CA LEU A 181 -30.86 -11.93 2.45
C LEU A 181 -29.99 -12.92 1.67
N CYS A 182 -28.81 -12.51 1.22
CA CYS A 182 -27.89 -13.41 0.51
C CYS A 182 -27.47 -14.61 1.39
N LEU A 183 -27.22 -14.40 2.68
CA LEU A 183 -26.92 -15.47 3.63
C LEU A 183 -28.09 -16.45 3.76
N LYS A 184 -29.32 -15.96 3.92
CA LYS A 184 -30.53 -16.80 3.98
C LYS A 184 -30.76 -17.59 2.69
N LEU A 185 -30.60 -16.96 1.53
CA LEU A 185 -30.75 -17.62 0.23
C LEU A 185 -29.71 -18.75 0.06
N SER A 186 -28.44 -18.49 0.40
CA SER A 186 -27.37 -19.50 0.31
C SER A 186 -27.60 -20.74 1.20
N GLU A 187 -28.48 -20.62 2.21
CA GLU A 187 -28.82 -21.73 3.11
C GLU A 187 -29.78 -22.73 2.46
N VAL A 188 -30.61 -22.29 1.51
CA VAL A 188 -31.74 -23.08 0.98
C VAL A 188 -31.70 -23.34 -0.52
N THR A 189 -30.81 -22.68 -1.27
CA THR A 189 -30.73 -22.82 -2.74
C THR A 189 -29.29 -22.84 -3.27
N GLU A 190 -29.09 -23.36 -4.48
CA GLU A 190 -27.87 -23.09 -5.23
C GLU A 190 -27.83 -21.64 -5.72
N VAL A 191 -26.62 -21.07 -5.73
CA VAL A 191 -26.32 -19.72 -6.21
C VAL A 191 -25.40 -19.84 -7.41
N TYR A 192 -25.71 -19.13 -8.49
CA TYR A 192 -24.93 -19.14 -9.72
C TYR A 192 -24.30 -17.78 -9.99
N HIS A 193 -23.00 -17.77 -10.28
CA HIS A 193 -22.24 -16.58 -10.64
C HIS A 193 -22.06 -16.48 -12.16
N ILE A 194 -22.48 -15.36 -12.75
CA ILE A 194 -22.12 -15.00 -14.12
C ILE A 194 -20.92 -14.04 -14.05
N ALA A 195 -19.74 -14.52 -14.46
CA ALA A 195 -18.50 -13.75 -14.54
C ALA A 195 -18.49 -12.76 -15.72
N LYS A 196 -19.51 -11.91 -15.78
CA LYS A 196 -19.68 -10.80 -16.73
C LYS A 196 -20.22 -9.58 -15.97
N PRO A 197 -19.72 -8.36 -16.27
CA PRO A 197 -20.18 -7.15 -15.62
C PRO A 197 -21.54 -6.73 -16.17
N LEU A 198 -22.63 -7.25 -15.61
CA LEU A 198 -23.99 -6.96 -16.09
C LEU A 198 -24.67 -5.82 -15.30
N TYR A 199 -23.90 -5.12 -14.47
CA TYR A 199 -24.34 -4.00 -13.64
C TYR A 199 -23.27 -2.90 -13.59
N TYR A 200 -23.70 -1.64 -13.61
CA TYR A 200 -22.85 -0.47 -13.44
C TYR A 200 -23.13 0.18 -12.08
N TYR A 201 -22.17 0.07 -11.17
CA TYR A 201 -22.25 0.60 -9.80
C TYR A 201 -21.62 1.98 -9.69
N ARG A 202 -22.43 3.00 -9.39
CA ARG A 202 -22.01 4.39 -9.31
C ARG A 202 -21.41 4.73 -7.95
N ARG A 203 -20.27 5.43 -7.94
CA ARG A 203 -19.65 5.97 -6.73
C ARG A 203 -19.71 7.50 -6.72
N HIS A 204 -20.36 8.06 -5.71
CA HIS A 204 -20.40 9.49 -5.40
C HIS A 204 -20.43 9.74 -3.88
N ASP A 205 -20.32 11.00 -3.47
CA ASP A 205 -20.16 11.40 -2.06
C ASP A 205 -21.39 11.10 -1.20
N SER A 206 -22.57 11.05 -1.80
CA SER A 206 -23.85 10.73 -1.11
C SER A 206 -24.22 9.25 -1.09
N ASN A 207 -23.34 8.33 -1.55
CA ASN A 207 -23.58 6.88 -1.39
C ASN A 207 -23.71 6.54 0.10
N VAL A 208 -24.72 5.75 0.44
CA VAL A 208 -24.92 5.26 1.82
C VAL A 208 -23.71 4.44 2.29
N THR A 209 -23.00 3.78 1.37
CA THR A 209 -21.79 2.99 1.65
C THR A 209 -20.61 3.79 2.22
N ASN A 210 -20.65 5.12 2.21
CA ASN A 210 -19.55 5.96 2.72
C ASN A 210 -19.47 6.01 4.27
N ASP A 211 -20.53 5.61 4.98
CA ASP A 211 -20.52 5.47 6.44
C ASP A 211 -20.10 4.06 6.87
N ASN A 212 -18.78 3.87 6.90
CA ASN A 212 -18.13 2.58 7.11
C ASN A 212 -18.46 1.92 8.46
N LEU A 213 -18.71 2.69 9.53
CA LEU A 213 -18.97 2.11 10.86
C LEU A 213 -20.36 1.47 10.95
N LYS A 214 -21.39 2.13 10.43
CA LYS A 214 -22.74 1.54 10.38
C LYS A 214 -22.78 0.30 9.49
N ASN A 215 -22.09 0.33 8.35
CA ASN A 215 -22.02 -0.83 7.44
C ASN A 215 -21.39 -2.05 8.13
N ILE A 216 -20.30 -1.85 8.89
CA ILE A 216 -19.63 -2.93 9.63
C ILE A 216 -20.57 -3.52 10.70
N TYR A 217 -21.23 -2.68 11.49
CA TYR A 217 -22.14 -3.13 12.55
C TYR A 217 -23.26 -4.03 12.00
N TRP A 218 -23.92 -3.60 10.92
CA TRP A 218 -25.03 -4.37 10.37
C TRP A 218 -24.58 -5.64 9.64
N ALA A 219 -23.42 -5.61 8.96
CA ALA A 219 -22.80 -6.81 8.41
C ALA A 219 -22.50 -7.83 9.54
N GLN A 220 -21.99 -7.36 10.68
CA GLN A 220 -21.74 -8.21 11.85
C GLN A 220 -23.03 -8.86 12.37
N LYS A 221 -24.14 -8.11 12.43
CA LYS A 221 -25.46 -8.64 12.79
C LYS A 221 -25.90 -9.74 11.82
N ALA A 222 -25.85 -9.49 10.50
CA ALA A 222 -26.25 -10.45 9.48
C ALA A 222 -25.47 -11.77 9.59
N ILE A 223 -24.16 -11.71 9.78
CA ILE A 223 -23.30 -12.89 9.92
C ILE A 223 -23.64 -13.64 11.22
N ASN A 224 -23.80 -12.95 12.35
CA ASN A 224 -24.17 -13.59 13.61
C ASN A 224 -25.53 -14.29 13.54
N ASP A 225 -26.52 -13.68 12.87
CA ASP A 225 -27.82 -14.31 12.65
C ASP A 225 -27.70 -15.56 11.76
N ALA A 226 -26.84 -15.53 10.73
CA ALA A 226 -26.54 -16.70 9.92
C ALA A 226 -25.80 -17.82 10.68
N LEU A 227 -24.83 -17.48 11.54
CA LEU A 227 -24.15 -18.46 12.40
C LEU A 227 -25.16 -19.22 13.27
N LYS A 228 -26.12 -18.52 13.88
CA LYS A 228 -27.20 -19.12 14.66
C LYS A 228 -28.11 -20.01 13.82
N ARG A 229 -28.57 -19.53 12.66
CA ARG A 229 -29.43 -20.32 11.74
C ARG A 229 -28.74 -21.61 11.29
N ARG A 230 -27.43 -21.56 11.09
CA ARG A 230 -26.59 -22.71 10.68
C ARG A 230 -26.13 -23.58 11.86
N GLY A 231 -26.38 -23.18 13.11
CA GLY A 231 -25.93 -23.86 14.32
C GLY A 231 -24.42 -23.83 14.55
N LEU A 232 -23.72 -22.89 13.91
CA LEU A 232 -22.26 -22.70 13.98
C LEU A 232 -21.83 -21.81 15.15
N ASP A 233 -22.77 -21.07 15.75
CA ASP A 233 -22.55 -20.18 16.89
C ASP A 233 -22.10 -20.91 18.18
N LYS A 234 -22.20 -22.24 18.20
CA LYS A 234 -21.70 -23.09 19.29
C LYS A 234 -20.19 -23.32 19.22
N ASP A 235 -19.65 -23.33 18.01
CA ASP A 235 -18.26 -23.72 17.73
C ASP A 235 -17.42 -22.51 17.26
N TYR A 236 -18.08 -21.46 16.75
CA TYR A 236 -17.43 -20.31 16.13
C TYR A 236 -18.04 -18.99 16.64
N GLU A 237 -17.17 -18.02 16.92
CA GLU A 237 -17.53 -16.64 17.20
C GLU A 237 -17.04 -15.71 16.09
N LEU A 238 -17.79 -14.63 15.84
CA LEU A 238 -17.42 -13.63 14.85
C LEU A 238 -16.49 -12.56 15.46
N ASP A 239 -15.21 -12.63 15.13
CA ASP A 239 -14.24 -11.59 15.45
C ASP A 239 -14.32 -10.43 14.44
N THR A 240 -14.73 -9.25 14.90
CA THR A 240 -14.89 -8.05 14.05
C THR A 240 -13.82 -7.02 14.38
N ASN A 241 -12.91 -6.78 13.44
CA ASN A 241 -11.81 -5.83 13.59
C ASN A 241 -12.12 -4.53 12.83
N ILE A 242 -12.25 -3.40 13.55
CA ILE A 242 -12.43 -2.07 12.96
C ILE A 242 -11.10 -1.32 12.93
N THR A 243 -10.56 -1.07 11.74
CA THR A 243 -9.31 -0.31 11.54
C THR A 243 -9.62 1.15 11.23
N ALA A 244 -9.05 2.08 11.99
CA ALA A 244 -9.23 3.51 11.76
C ALA A 244 -8.30 4.04 10.65
N PHE A 245 -8.89 4.72 9.65
CA PHE A 245 -8.19 5.50 8.63
C PHE A 245 -8.33 6.99 8.98
N PHE A 246 -7.24 7.76 8.97
CA PHE A 246 -7.27 9.21 9.22
C PHE A 246 -6.88 9.97 7.93
N SER A 247 -7.69 10.95 7.53
CA SER A 247 -7.46 11.83 6.38
C SER A 247 -7.28 13.28 6.89
N ILE A 248 -6.37 14.07 6.28
CA ILE A 248 -6.24 15.51 6.58
C ILE A 248 -6.80 16.28 5.39
N LYS A 249 -7.81 17.11 5.66
CA LYS A 249 -8.40 18.03 4.69
C LYS A 249 -7.98 19.47 4.97
N PRO A 250 -7.83 20.32 3.95
CA PRO A 250 -7.43 21.71 4.16
C PRO A 250 -8.40 22.44 5.09
N LYS A 251 -7.86 23.28 5.98
CA LYS A 251 -8.64 24.28 6.71
C LYS A 251 -8.68 25.56 5.91
N THR A 252 -9.78 26.26 6.01
CA THR A 252 -9.99 27.56 5.38
C THR A 252 -10.29 28.58 6.45
N LYS A 253 -9.70 29.78 6.45
CA LYS A 253 -9.68 30.81 5.40
C LYS A 253 -8.70 31.95 5.79
N ALA A 254 -8.44 32.80 4.79
CA ALA A 254 -8.20 34.25 4.79
C ALA A 254 -7.01 34.83 5.59
N GLU A 255 -6.09 35.45 4.85
CA GLU A 255 -5.22 36.56 5.30
C GLU A 255 -4.03 36.19 6.20
N ASP A 256 -2.82 36.03 5.61
CA ASP A 256 -1.56 36.65 6.09
C ASP A 256 -0.32 36.10 5.36
N THR A 257 0.47 36.99 4.75
CA THR A 257 1.89 36.79 4.43
C THR A 257 2.63 38.10 4.59
N GLU A 258 3.59 38.15 5.52
CA GLU A 258 4.87 38.86 5.35
C GLU A 258 5.69 38.76 6.65
N GLN A 259 6.83 38.05 6.59
CA GLN A 259 8.09 38.30 7.33
C GLN A 259 8.83 36.98 7.53
N GLY A 260 9.84 36.72 6.69
CA GLY A 260 10.73 35.58 6.90
C GLY A 260 11.68 35.31 5.74
N SER A 261 12.46 36.30 5.30
CA SER A 261 13.43 36.09 4.21
C SER A 261 14.75 36.85 4.42
N GLN A 262 15.38 36.74 5.59
CA GLN A 262 16.57 37.53 5.92
C GLN A 262 17.88 36.77 6.21
N CYS A 263 18.03 35.49 5.90
CA CYS A 263 19.28 34.77 6.24
C CYS A 263 19.75 33.80 5.14
N TYR A 264 20.51 34.27 4.14
CA TYR A 264 21.24 33.36 3.22
C TYR A 264 22.64 33.81 2.72
N GLU A 265 23.20 34.94 3.14
CA GLU A 265 24.40 35.49 2.47
C GLU A 265 25.80 35.12 3.04
N ALA A 266 25.96 34.28 4.06
CA ALA A 266 27.23 34.23 4.81
C ALA A 266 28.28 33.15 4.44
N VAL A 267 28.07 32.21 3.50
CA VAL A 267 28.85 30.93 3.50
C VAL A 267 29.64 30.62 2.21
N ASN A 268 30.15 31.62 1.45
CA ASN A 268 30.85 31.34 0.17
C ASN A 268 32.36 31.59 0.09
N THR A 269 33.08 31.74 1.20
CA THR A 269 34.49 32.23 1.14
C THR A 269 35.59 31.16 1.27
N VAL A 270 35.32 29.88 1.57
CA VAL A 270 36.39 28.99 2.10
C VAL A 270 36.97 27.93 1.13
N LEU A 271 36.47 27.70 -0.09
CA LEU A 271 36.87 26.53 -0.89
C LEU A 271 37.66 26.81 -2.19
N ARG A 272 38.61 27.74 -2.17
CA ARG A 272 39.62 27.88 -3.24
C ARG A 272 41.03 27.95 -2.65
N THR A 273 41.70 26.79 -2.53
CA THR A 273 43.16 26.56 -2.76
C THR A 273 43.58 25.20 -2.20
N GLY A 274 44.32 24.39 -2.98
CA GLY A 274 45.12 23.27 -2.47
C GLY A 274 45.14 22.03 -3.36
N VAL A 275 46.18 21.91 -4.19
CA VAL A 275 46.46 20.90 -5.22
C VAL A 275 47.64 20.00 -4.78
N GLU A 276 47.72 18.80 -5.38
CA GLU A 276 48.91 17.94 -5.66
C GLU A 276 49.43 16.88 -4.66
N GLY A 277 49.68 15.67 -5.22
CA GLY A 277 50.61 14.64 -4.69
C GLY A 277 50.26 13.17 -5.05
N GLU A 278 50.86 12.64 -6.12
CA GLU A 278 50.91 11.18 -6.44
C GLU A 278 52.10 10.47 -5.74
N SER A 279 51.96 9.16 -5.43
CA SER A 279 52.87 8.04 -5.85
C SER A 279 53.08 6.89 -4.83
N GLN A 280 53.05 5.66 -5.39
CA GLN A 280 53.74 4.39 -5.04
C GLN A 280 53.48 3.60 -3.73
N SER A 281 53.01 2.34 -3.85
CA SER A 281 53.83 1.09 -3.80
C SER A 281 53.03 -0.16 -3.36
N ASP A 282 53.40 -1.31 -3.96
CA ASP A 282 52.94 -2.68 -3.69
C ASP A 282 53.31 -3.21 -2.29
N ASN A 283 52.46 -4.07 -1.69
CA ASN A 283 52.76 -5.47 -1.30
C ASN A 283 51.89 -6.00 -0.15
N GLN A 284 51.48 -7.27 -0.34
CA GLN A 284 51.36 -8.35 0.66
C GLN A 284 50.64 -8.08 2.00
N PHE A 285 49.49 -8.74 2.19
CA PHE A 285 49.17 -9.35 3.48
C PHE A 285 48.51 -10.72 3.28
N GLN A 286 49.36 -11.76 3.29
CA GLN A 286 48.98 -13.10 3.75
C GLN A 286 49.07 -13.13 5.28
N GLY A 287 48.15 -13.88 5.92
CA GLY A 287 48.37 -14.49 7.23
C GLY A 287 47.80 -13.74 8.44
N ASN A 288 46.62 -14.13 8.90
CA ASN A 288 46.54 -15.10 10.03
C ASN A 288 45.09 -15.39 10.39
N ILE A 289 44.74 -16.65 10.22
CA ILE A 289 43.47 -17.28 10.59
C ILE A 289 43.44 -17.39 12.12
N LEU A 290 42.55 -16.65 12.78
CA LEU A 290 42.11 -16.98 14.13
C LEU A 290 40.95 -17.98 14.01
N ASN A 291 41.30 -19.26 14.17
CA ASN A 291 40.34 -20.33 14.41
C ASN A 291 39.59 -20.08 15.72
N ALA A 292 38.39 -19.53 15.64
CA ALA A 292 37.43 -19.56 16.75
C ALA A 292 36.62 -20.84 16.66
N THR A 293 37.06 -21.86 17.38
CA THR A 293 36.33 -23.11 17.61
C THR A 293 35.01 -22.80 18.32
N VAL A 294 33.87 -22.99 17.63
CA VAL A 294 32.53 -22.98 18.24
C VAL A 294 32.48 -24.11 19.27
N LYS A 295 32.43 -23.75 20.56
CA LYS A 295 32.28 -24.73 21.64
C LYS A 295 30.89 -25.35 21.59
N LYS A 296 30.82 -26.65 21.26
CA LYS A 296 29.75 -27.53 21.70
C LYS A 296 29.95 -27.82 23.18
N SER A 297 29.14 -27.23 24.06
CA SER A 297 28.74 -27.83 25.36
C SER A 297 27.82 -26.90 26.13
N ALA A 298 26.58 -27.34 26.33
CA ALA A 298 25.96 -27.50 27.64
C ALA A 298 24.58 -28.15 27.43
N GLU A 299 24.58 -29.47 27.25
CA GLU A 299 23.42 -30.29 27.62
C GLU A 299 23.40 -30.38 29.14
N ALA A 300 22.70 -29.45 29.78
CA ALA A 300 22.12 -29.59 31.11
C ALA A 300 21.23 -28.36 31.34
N GLU A 301 19.99 -28.59 31.78
CA GLU A 301 18.98 -27.59 32.18
C GLU A 301 18.18 -26.92 31.05
N ARG A 302 17.49 -27.69 30.20
CA ARG A 302 16.30 -27.19 29.46
C ARG A 302 15.02 -27.55 30.21
N ASN A 303 14.65 -26.72 31.19
CA ASN A 303 13.34 -26.74 31.83
C ASN A 303 12.43 -25.60 31.34
N SER A 304 12.52 -25.24 30.06
CA SER A 304 11.58 -24.33 29.36
C SER A 304 11.04 -25.03 28.11
N THR A 305 9.73 -25.22 28.04
CA THR A 305 9.03 -25.89 26.93
C THR A 305 8.95 -25.07 25.64
N SER A 306 9.38 -23.80 25.65
CA SER A 306 9.32 -22.90 24.49
C SER A 306 10.72 -22.53 23.99
N PRO A 307 10.98 -22.48 22.66
CA PRO A 307 12.25 -22.04 22.08
C PRO A 307 12.69 -20.65 22.57
N LEU A 308 13.99 -20.41 22.73
CA LEU A 308 14.49 -19.09 23.15
C LEU A 308 14.58 -18.14 21.94
N VAL A 309 14.28 -16.85 22.11
CA VAL A 309 14.48 -15.81 21.08
C VAL A 309 15.55 -14.83 21.55
N SER A 310 16.60 -14.63 20.75
CA SER A 310 17.60 -13.56 20.99
C SER A 310 17.25 -12.32 20.20
N ILE A 311 16.92 -11.22 20.90
CA ILE A 311 16.75 -9.89 20.31
C ILE A 311 18.09 -9.15 20.39
N ILE A 312 18.65 -8.77 19.25
CA ILE A 312 19.97 -8.12 19.14
C ILE A 312 19.77 -6.67 18.72
N ILE A 313 20.25 -5.74 19.54
CA ILE A 313 20.03 -4.30 19.39
C ILE A 313 21.37 -3.55 19.31
N PRO A 314 21.78 -3.06 18.13
CA PRO A 314 22.95 -2.19 18.00
C PRO A 314 22.59 -0.78 18.46
N CYS A 315 23.21 -0.33 19.54
CA CYS A 315 22.94 0.97 20.15
C CYS A 315 24.02 1.98 19.76
N TYR A 316 23.63 3.02 19.01
CA TYR A 316 24.47 4.19 18.75
C TYR A 316 23.64 5.47 18.81
N ASN A 317 23.73 6.16 19.93
CA ASN A 317 23.05 7.44 20.18
C ASN A 317 21.53 7.49 19.84
N PRO A 318 20.71 6.50 20.25
CA PRO A 318 19.27 6.49 19.97
C PRO A 318 18.46 7.54 20.76
N GLY A 319 19.06 8.20 21.75
CA GLY A 319 18.41 9.19 22.60
C GLY A 319 17.18 8.62 23.33
N GLU A 320 16.12 9.44 23.40
CA GLU A 320 14.88 9.10 24.11
C GLU A 320 14.11 7.94 23.48
N MET A 321 14.37 7.61 22.21
CA MET A 321 13.68 6.51 21.53
C MET A 321 14.08 5.13 22.07
N PHE A 322 15.22 5.03 22.76
CA PHE A 322 15.72 3.74 23.20
C PHE A 322 14.90 3.14 24.34
N GLU A 323 14.37 3.98 25.24
CA GLU A 323 13.46 3.53 26.29
C GLU A 323 12.25 2.80 25.70
N ARG A 324 11.67 3.38 24.64
CA ARG A 324 10.55 2.78 23.93
C ARG A 324 10.93 1.46 23.24
N CYS A 325 12.07 1.43 22.56
CA CYS A 325 12.59 0.21 21.95
C CYS A 325 12.68 -0.92 22.98
N LEU A 326 13.29 -0.66 24.14
CA LEU A 326 13.48 -1.65 25.20
C LEU A 326 12.17 -2.08 25.85
N ASN A 327 11.26 -1.15 26.14
CA ASN A 327 9.93 -1.49 26.67
C ASN A 327 9.17 -2.41 25.71
N SER A 328 9.26 -2.17 24.39
CA SER A 328 8.63 -3.04 23.39
C SER A 328 9.16 -4.48 23.38
N CYS A 329 10.41 -4.69 23.82
CA CYS A 329 10.99 -6.02 24.01
C CYS A 329 10.53 -6.66 25.33
N PHE A 330 10.43 -5.88 26.41
CA PHE A 330 10.00 -6.39 27.72
C PHE A 330 8.52 -6.80 27.71
N GLU A 331 7.69 -6.06 26.98
CA GLU A 331 6.25 -6.24 26.85
C GLU A 331 5.83 -7.35 25.86
N GLN A 332 6.77 -8.04 25.22
CA GLN A 332 6.45 -9.15 24.33
C GLN A 332 5.66 -10.24 25.07
N THR A 333 4.59 -10.72 24.46
CA THR A 333 3.76 -11.82 25.02
C THR A 333 4.49 -13.16 24.96
N TYR A 334 5.50 -13.29 24.08
CA TYR A 334 6.35 -14.48 24.05
C TYR A 334 7.26 -14.56 25.30
N PRO A 335 7.24 -15.67 26.06
CA PRO A 335 7.83 -15.72 27.40
C PRO A 335 9.34 -15.97 27.44
N ASN A 336 9.92 -16.61 26.42
CA ASN A 336 11.33 -17.03 26.45
C ASN A 336 12.19 -16.15 25.55
N ILE A 337 12.65 -15.01 26.08
CA ILE A 337 13.41 -13.98 25.34
C ILE A 337 14.67 -13.60 26.12
N GLU A 338 15.78 -13.44 25.40
CA GLU A 338 16.94 -12.68 25.85
C GLU A 338 17.17 -11.45 24.96
N ILE A 339 17.68 -10.37 25.56
CA ILE A 339 17.92 -9.09 24.88
C ILE A 339 19.41 -8.77 24.96
N ILE A 340 20.05 -8.58 23.82
CA ILE A 340 21.49 -8.32 23.68
C ILE A 340 21.68 -6.91 23.15
N ILE A 341 22.11 -6.02 24.02
CA ILE A 341 22.37 -4.61 23.71
C ILE A 341 23.86 -4.46 23.41
N VAL A 342 24.16 -4.03 22.18
CA VAL A 342 25.53 -3.83 21.70
C VAL A 342 25.81 -2.34 21.62
N ASP A 343 26.50 -1.81 22.63
CA ASP A 343 26.95 -0.41 22.64
C ASP A 343 28.03 -0.19 21.57
N ASN A 344 27.70 0.60 20.55
CA ASN A 344 28.57 0.98 19.46
C ASN A 344 29.20 2.37 19.72
N ASN A 345 29.63 2.61 20.96
CA ASN A 345 30.23 3.87 21.43
C ASN A 345 29.23 5.03 21.54
N SER A 346 28.09 4.79 22.18
CA SER A 346 27.10 5.83 22.46
C SER A 346 27.65 6.84 23.49
N THR A 347 27.38 8.13 23.26
CA THR A 347 27.81 9.27 24.09
C THR A 347 26.65 10.08 24.65
N ASP A 348 25.42 9.70 24.35
CA ASP A 348 24.18 10.42 24.70
C ASP A 348 23.53 9.95 26.01
N GLY A 349 24.18 9.04 26.75
CA GLY A 349 23.64 8.47 27.98
C GLY A 349 22.69 7.28 27.81
N SER A 350 22.42 6.85 26.57
CA SER A 350 21.49 5.75 26.25
C SER A 350 21.77 4.45 27.00
N ILE A 351 23.05 4.09 27.19
CA ILE A 351 23.44 2.86 27.91
C ILE A 351 23.12 2.95 29.40
N ALA A 352 23.23 4.13 30.02
CA ALA A 352 22.88 4.29 31.43
C ALA A 352 21.37 4.11 31.64
N ILE A 353 20.56 4.68 30.74
CA ILE A 353 19.10 4.52 30.72
C ILE A 353 18.73 3.04 30.55
N ALA A 354 19.33 2.37 29.57
CA ALA A 354 19.09 0.96 29.30
C ALA A 354 19.41 0.07 30.51
N ARG A 355 20.51 0.32 31.22
CA ARG A 355 20.86 -0.42 32.46
C ARG A 355 19.83 -0.21 33.57
N LYS A 356 19.32 1.01 33.72
CA LYS A 356 18.28 1.33 34.71
C LYS A 356 16.97 0.59 34.39
N LEU A 357 16.55 0.56 33.12
CA LEU A 357 15.35 -0.16 32.70
C LEU A 357 15.51 -1.68 32.84
N ALA A 358 16.68 -2.21 32.46
CA ALA A 358 16.99 -3.64 32.57
C ALA A 358 16.97 -4.16 34.03
N ALA A 359 17.20 -3.30 35.02
CA ALA A 359 17.10 -3.69 36.44
C ALA A 359 15.65 -3.96 36.90
N ASN A 360 14.65 -3.48 36.16
CA ASN A 360 13.23 -3.59 36.51
C ASN A 360 12.49 -4.71 35.76
N THR A 361 13.19 -5.52 34.98
CA THR A 361 12.59 -6.63 34.21
C THR A 361 13.11 -7.97 34.67
N SER A 362 12.28 -9.01 34.56
CA SER A 362 12.69 -10.40 34.77
C SER A 362 13.36 -11.02 33.54
N ARG A 363 13.36 -10.33 32.40
CA ARG A 363 13.99 -10.80 31.16
C ARG A 363 15.51 -10.74 31.28
N ARG A 364 16.21 -11.70 30.65
CA ARG A 364 17.66 -11.70 30.56
C ARG A 364 18.13 -10.58 29.63
N VAL A 365 18.92 -9.64 30.14
CA VAL A 365 19.52 -8.56 29.35
C VAL A 365 21.05 -8.64 29.41
N VAL A 366 21.70 -8.71 28.25
CA VAL A 366 23.15 -8.76 28.09
C VAL A 366 23.62 -7.43 27.51
N PHE A 367 24.60 -6.81 28.16
CA PHE A 367 25.25 -5.60 27.67
C PHE A 367 26.66 -5.93 27.20
N THR A 368 26.99 -5.53 25.98
CA THR A 368 28.36 -5.63 25.46
C THR A 368 28.73 -4.35 24.73
N LYS A 369 30.02 -4.09 24.62
CA LYS A 369 30.56 -3.00 23.81
C LYS A 369 31.15 -3.55 22.52
N CYS A 370 30.88 -2.89 21.39
CA CYS A 370 31.55 -3.16 20.13
C CYS A 370 32.75 -2.21 19.97
N HIS A 371 33.94 -2.76 19.76
CA HIS A 371 35.16 -1.98 19.60
C HIS A 371 35.34 -1.41 18.19
N SER A 372 34.65 -1.99 17.20
CA SER A 372 34.64 -1.52 15.81
C SER A 372 33.42 -0.63 15.57
N GLN A 373 33.62 0.51 14.89
CA GLN A 373 32.51 1.41 14.60
C GLN A 373 31.64 0.91 13.45
N GLY A 374 30.34 0.79 13.71
CA GLY A 374 29.32 0.62 12.68
C GLY A 374 28.23 -0.39 13.05
N GLN A 375 27.02 -0.17 12.53
CA GLN A 375 25.84 -1.00 12.83
C GLN A 375 26.09 -2.48 12.51
N ASN A 376 26.71 -2.79 11.36
CA ASN A 376 26.98 -4.17 10.96
C ASN A 376 28.01 -4.86 11.87
N TYR A 377 29.02 -4.14 12.38
CA TYR A 377 29.93 -4.69 13.38
C TYR A 377 29.19 -5.01 14.68
N ALA A 378 28.28 -4.13 15.09
CA ALA A 378 27.46 -4.35 16.29
C ALA A 378 26.51 -5.54 16.14
N PHE A 379 25.82 -5.69 15.00
CA PHE A 379 25.00 -6.87 14.73
C PHE A 379 25.82 -8.17 14.75
N ASN A 380 26.95 -8.22 14.05
CA ASN A 380 27.83 -9.38 14.04
C ASN A 380 28.32 -9.74 15.45
N HIS A 381 28.77 -8.74 16.22
CA HIS A 381 29.23 -8.93 17.59
C HIS A 381 28.12 -9.45 18.51
N GLY A 382 26.94 -8.84 18.44
CA GLY A 382 25.76 -9.28 19.19
C GLY A 382 25.36 -10.73 18.87
N PHE A 383 25.45 -11.12 17.61
CA PHE A 383 25.15 -12.50 17.18
C PHE A 383 26.11 -13.53 17.79
N THR A 384 27.38 -13.20 18.00
CA THR A 384 28.34 -14.11 18.66
C THR A 384 27.96 -14.42 20.11
N LEU A 385 27.14 -13.58 20.74
CA LEU A 385 26.65 -13.76 22.10
C LEU A 385 25.24 -14.37 22.17
N ALA A 386 24.55 -14.49 21.03
CA ALA A 386 23.16 -14.91 20.95
C ALA A 386 22.97 -16.43 21.07
N THR A 387 22.13 -16.86 22.02
CA THR A 387 21.89 -18.26 22.37
C THR A 387 20.49 -18.78 22.04
N GLY A 388 19.53 -17.91 21.74
CA GLY A 388 18.12 -18.24 21.48
C GLY A 388 17.79 -18.80 20.11
N ASP A 389 17.17 -19.98 20.04
CA ASP A 389 16.76 -20.74 18.82
C ASP A 389 16.29 -19.89 17.63
N TYR A 390 15.68 -18.74 17.90
CA TYR A 390 15.32 -17.71 16.93
C TYR A 390 16.09 -16.39 17.13
N ILE A 391 16.36 -15.69 16.03
CA ILE A 391 17.12 -14.44 16.00
C ILE A 391 16.24 -13.29 15.51
N GLN A 392 16.22 -12.21 16.30
CA GLN A 392 15.55 -10.95 15.99
C GLN A 392 16.58 -9.82 15.92
N TRP A 393 16.72 -9.20 14.75
CA TRP A 393 17.45 -7.93 14.61
C TRP A 393 16.52 -6.78 14.93
N LEU A 394 16.93 -5.81 15.76
CA LEU A 394 16.09 -4.67 16.11
C LEU A 394 16.93 -3.41 16.21
N ASP A 395 16.57 -2.38 15.45
CA ASP A 395 17.25 -1.08 15.55
C ASP A 395 16.85 -0.37 16.85
N ALA A 396 17.82 0.31 17.46
CA ALA A 396 17.70 0.89 18.81
C ALA A 396 16.69 2.04 18.90
N ASP A 397 16.27 2.58 17.76
CA ASP A 397 15.27 3.61 17.62
C ASP A 397 13.92 3.09 17.10
N ASP A 398 13.71 1.77 16.97
CA ASP A 398 12.46 1.18 16.49
C ASP A 398 11.70 0.39 17.58
N SER A 399 10.54 -0.21 17.28
CA SER A 399 9.76 -0.97 18.28
C SER A 399 9.01 -2.17 17.71
N LEU A 400 8.89 -3.23 18.53
CA LEU A 400 8.11 -4.43 18.22
C LEU A 400 6.67 -4.30 18.77
N MET A 401 5.66 -4.83 18.07
CA MET A 401 4.33 -4.97 18.67
C MET A 401 4.27 -6.17 19.63
N PRO A 402 3.41 -6.15 20.68
CA PRO A 402 3.46 -7.13 21.78
C PRO A 402 3.42 -8.61 21.34
N ASP A 403 2.61 -8.93 20.33
CA ASP A 403 2.41 -10.30 19.86
C ASP A 403 3.33 -10.72 18.71
N LYS A 404 4.18 -9.80 18.23
CA LYS A 404 4.98 -10.00 17.02
C LYS A 404 5.84 -11.26 17.09
N ILE A 405 6.60 -11.43 18.17
CA ILE A 405 7.49 -12.58 18.34
C ILE A 405 6.67 -13.87 18.51
N ALA A 406 5.58 -13.84 19.28
CA ALA A 406 4.74 -15.01 19.51
C ALA A 406 4.11 -15.52 18.21
N LEU A 407 3.56 -14.63 17.39
CA LEU A 407 2.97 -14.95 16.09
C LEU A 407 4.01 -15.59 15.14
N GLN A 408 5.21 -15.02 15.06
CA GLN A 408 6.22 -15.51 14.13
C GLN A 408 6.89 -16.81 14.58
N VAL A 409 7.12 -17.00 15.88
CA VAL A 409 7.57 -18.30 16.41
C VAL A 409 6.52 -19.37 16.13
N ALA A 410 5.25 -19.11 16.47
CA ALA A 410 4.18 -20.07 16.23
C ALA A 410 4.05 -20.45 14.75
N ALA A 411 4.14 -19.48 13.84
CA ALA A 411 4.08 -19.71 12.41
C ALA A 411 5.26 -20.56 11.91
N LEU A 412 6.49 -20.30 12.39
CA LEU A 412 7.67 -21.09 12.00
C LEU A 412 7.60 -22.51 12.56
N GLU A 413 7.19 -22.69 13.82
CA GLU A 413 7.01 -24.02 14.42
C GLU A 413 5.96 -24.86 13.68
N GLN A 414 4.85 -24.25 13.26
CA GLN A 414 3.81 -24.93 12.45
C GLN A 414 4.27 -25.21 11.01
N ASN A 415 5.25 -24.48 10.50
CA ASN A 415 5.71 -24.57 9.13
C ASN A 415 7.24 -24.78 9.07
N PRO A 416 7.74 -25.99 9.45
CA PRO A 416 9.17 -26.27 9.54
C PRO A 416 9.93 -26.18 8.21
N ASN A 417 9.20 -26.13 7.09
CA ASN A 417 9.77 -25.94 5.76
C ASN A 417 10.19 -24.49 5.47
N PHE A 418 9.90 -23.53 6.36
CA PHE A 418 10.31 -22.14 6.23
C PHE A 418 11.40 -21.76 7.23
N ASP A 419 12.30 -20.89 6.77
CA ASP A 419 13.53 -20.49 7.44
C ASP A 419 13.39 -19.15 8.17
N ILE A 420 12.64 -18.22 7.54
CA ILE A 420 12.51 -16.84 7.96
C ILE A 420 11.03 -16.46 7.93
N ALA A 421 10.50 -15.94 9.03
CA ALA A 421 9.18 -15.29 9.06
C ALA A 421 9.33 -13.78 8.89
N TYR A 422 8.39 -13.14 8.21
CA TYR A 422 8.29 -11.68 8.13
C TYR A 422 6.84 -11.24 8.25
N GLY A 423 6.62 -10.01 8.72
CA GLY A 423 5.29 -9.48 8.96
C GLY A 423 5.09 -8.08 8.41
N ASP A 424 4.01 -7.47 8.89
CA ASP A 424 3.65 -6.09 8.56
C ASP A 424 4.57 -5.10 9.27
N TRP A 425 4.64 -3.88 8.75
CA TRP A 425 5.42 -2.83 9.40
C TRP A 425 4.77 -1.47 9.18
N GLU A 426 4.96 -0.53 10.10
CA GLU A 426 4.43 0.83 9.97
C GLU A 426 5.52 1.87 10.18
N TYR A 427 5.52 2.94 9.35
CA TYR A 427 6.29 4.13 9.66
C TYR A 427 5.67 4.85 10.84
N CYS A 428 6.50 5.37 11.74
CA CYS A 428 6.07 6.24 12.83
C CYS A 428 6.82 7.57 12.78
N PHE A 429 6.08 8.68 12.82
CA PHE A 429 6.62 10.04 12.87
C PHE A 429 6.46 10.62 14.28
N TYR A 430 7.55 11.16 14.84
CA TYR A 430 7.56 11.87 16.12
C TYR A 430 7.88 13.34 15.87
N GLN A 431 7.23 14.21 16.65
CA GLN A 431 7.57 15.62 16.68
C GLN A 431 8.93 15.78 17.38
N SER A 432 9.83 16.59 16.82
CA SER A 432 11.00 17.05 17.58
C SER A 432 10.53 18.12 18.58
N ASP A 433 10.84 17.95 19.87
CA ASP A 433 10.50 18.88 20.95
C ASP A 433 11.30 20.20 20.92
N VAL A 434 11.27 20.91 19.79
CA VAL A 434 11.94 22.21 19.63
C VAL A 434 10.94 23.37 19.48
N GLU A 435 9.64 23.09 19.37
CA GLU A 435 8.67 24.15 19.00
C GLU A 435 7.75 24.67 20.10
N LYS A 436 7.78 24.18 21.33
CA LYS A 436 6.95 24.79 22.40
C LYS A 436 7.71 24.83 23.70
N GLY A 437 7.86 26.03 24.26
CA GLY A 437 8.54 26.32 25.53
C GLY A 437 7.89 25.70 26.77
N GLU A 438 7.70 24.39 26.76
CA GLU A 438 7.33 23.60 27.93
C GLU A 438 8.61 23.17 28.67
N ASN A 439 8.54 23.17 30.00
CA ASN A 439 9.67 22.89 30.87
C ASN A 439 10.09 21.41 30.73
N PRO A 440 11.35 21.09 30.36
CA PRO A 440 11.80 19.72 30.07
C PRO A 440 11.59 18.71 31.22
N GLN A 441 11.44 19.18 32.45
CA GLN A 441 11.23 18.33 33.63
C GLN A 441 9.77 17.90 33.85
N GLN A 442 8.82 18.37 33.03
CA GLN A 442 7.38 18.05 33.16
C GLN A 442 6.82 17.23 31.99
N VAL A 443 7.64 16.88 30.99
CA VAL A 443 7.19 16.13 29.82
C VAL A 443 7.23 14.62 30.12
N ILE A 444 6.07 13.97 30.10
CA ILE A 444 5.93 12.51 30.25
C ILE A 444 6.29 11.87 28.89
N PRO A 445 7.30 10.97 28.79
CA PRO A 445 7.85 10.45 27.52
C PRO A 445 6.89 9.64 26.61
N GLN A 446 5.64 9.42 27.02
CA GLN A 446 4.71 8.47 26.39
C GLN A 446 3.75 9.10 25.35
N LYS A 447 3.82 10.41 25.09
CA LYS A 447 2.96 11.13 24.12
C LYS A 447 3.89 11.91 23.17
N ARG A 448 4.12 11.57 21.90
CA ARG A 448 3.16 11.57 20.78
C ARG A 448 3.83 10.94 19.54
N CYS A 449 3.44 9.73 19.16
CA CYS A 449 3.50 9.37 17.74
C CYS A 449 2.39 10.15 17.04
N GLN A 450 2.73 11.03 16.09
CA GLN A 450 1.74 11.90 15.44
C GLN A 450 1.07 11.20 14.25
N TYR A 451 1.86 10.51 13.43
CA TYR A 451 1.37 9.85 12.23
C TYR A 451 1.97 8.47 12.11
N ARG A 452 1.15 7.55 11.60
CA ARG A 452 1.58 6.20 11.24
C ARG A 452 1.17 5.88 9.83
N PHE A 453 2.04 5.19 9.11
CA PHE A 453 1.75 4.70 7.78
C PHE A 453 2.05 3.20 7.74
N GLY A 454 0.99 2.39 7.74
CA GLY A 454 1.09 0.93 7.72
C GLY A 454 1.38 0.39 6.33
N PHE A 455 2.23 -0.63 6.28
CA PHE A 455 2.53 -1.43 5.09
C PHE A 455 2.16 -2.87 5.40
N THR A 456 1.13 -3.36 4.73
CA THR A 456 0.75 -4.77 4.79
C THR A 456 1.61 -5.55 3.80
N SER A 457 2.24 -6.61 4.29
CA SER A 457 2.99 -7.55 3.45
C SER A 457 2.06 -8.64 2.92
N ARG A 458 2.60 -9.56 2.11
CA ARG A 458 1.88 -10.74 1.60
C ARG A 458 2.86 -11.88 1.38
N GLN A 459 2.38 -13.11 1.28
CA GLN A 459 3.21 -14.24 0.89
C GLN A 459 3.74 -14.06 -0.55
N TYR A 460 5.04 -14.36 -0.74
CA TYR A 460 5.68 -14.40 -2.05
C TYR A 460 6.18 -15.83 -2.33
N ASP A 461 5.83 -16.36 -3.49
CA ASP A 461 6.33 -17.67 -3.95
C ASP A 461 7.82 -17.60 -4.34
N ASP A 462 8.25 -16.43 -4.83
CA ASP A 462 9.63 -16.14 -5.21
C ASP A 462 10.10 -14.85 -4.52
N TYR A 463 10.67 -15.02 -3.32
CA TYR A 463 11.12 -13.89 -2.50
C TYR A 463 12.36 -13.21 -3.10
N LEU A 464 13.21 -13.93 -3.84
CA LEU A 464 14.40 -13.36 -4.47
C LEU A 464 14.01 -12.34 -5.55
N LEU A 465 12.98 -12.64 -6.33
CA LEU A 465 12.42 -11.70 -7.29
C LEU A 465 11.94 -10.41 -6.61
N GLN A 466 11.30 -10.52 -5.44
CA GLN A 466 10.87 -9.38 -4.64
C GLN A 466 12.07 -8.56 -4.12
N ALA A 467 13.07 -9.21 -3.54
CA ALA A 467 14.25 -8.53 -2.97
C ALA A 467 15.07 -7.76 -4.02
N LEU A 468 15.13 -8.29 -5.26
CA LEU A 468 15.79 -7.62 -6.39
C LEU A 468 14.99 -6.43 -6.95
N SER A 469 13.69 -6.33 -6.65
CA SER A 469 12.76 -5.36 -7.27
C SER A 469 12.59 -4.00 -6.55
N HIS A 470 13.46 -3.67 -5.59
CA HIS A 470 13.35 -2.49 -4.71
C HIS A 470 12.19 -2.51 -3.70
N ASN A 471 11.56 -3.65 -3.49
CA ASN A 471 10.59 -3.85 -2.42
C ASN A 471 11.29 -4.63 -1.29
N TRP A 472 11.77 -3.95 -0.23
CA TRP A 472 12.34 -4.60 0.94
C TRP A 472 11.80 -3.95 2.22
N GLN A 473 11.78 -4.72 3.31
CA GLN A 473 11.24 -4.33 4.60
C GLN A 473 12.36 -4.04 5.61
N PRO A 474 12.09 -3.22 6.64
CA PRO A 474 13.01 -3.00 7.75
C PRO A 474 13.47 -4.29 8.44
N PRO A 475 14.67 -4.33 9.04
CA PRO A 475 15.26 -5.57 9.57
C PRO A 475 14.43 -6.20 10.70
N LEU A 476 13.74 -5.40 11.50
CA LEU A 476 12.88 -5.86 12.59
C LEU A 476 11.59 -6.56 12.15
N SER A 477 11.13 -6.40 10.89
CA SER A 477 9.93 -7.12 10.42
C SER A 477 10.13 -8.63 10.36
N TYR A 478 11.38 -9.09 10.34
CA TYR A 478 11.75 -10.49 10.20
C TYR A 478 12.04 -11.17 11.55
N LEU A 479 11.93 -12.50 11.57
CA LEU A 479 12.42 -13.40 12.61
C LEU A 479 13.03 -14.63 11.93
N LEU A 480 14.25 -15.00 12.32
CA LEU A 480 15.02 -16.06 11.67
C LEU A 480 15.20 -17.27 12.59
N ARG A 481 15.19 -18.48 12.03
CA ARG A 481 15.80 -19.63 12.71
C ARG A 481 17.31 -19.42 12.84
N ARG A 482 17.93 -19.86 13.94
CA ARG A 482 19.37 -19.69 14.16
C ARG A 482 20.22 -20.30 13.06
N ASP A 483 19.93 -21.50 12.61
CA ASP A 483 20.74 -22.21 11.62
C ASP A 483 20.83 -21.41 10.31
N CYS A 484 19.76 -20.71 9.93
CA CYS A 484 19.74 -19.78 8.80
C CYS A 484 20.59 -18.54 9.08
N ALA A 485 20.49 -17.96 10.28
CA ALA A 485 21.33 -16.83 10.69
C ALA A 485 22.83 -17.18 10.71
N VAL A 486 23.19 -18.42 11.09
CA VAL A 486 24.56 -18.94 11.03
C VAL A 486 25.07 -18.98 9.58
N LYS A 487 24.30 -19.54 8.64
CA LYS A 487 24.66 -19.54 7.21
C LYS A 487 24.89 -18.12 6.68
N LEU A 488 24.05 -17.17 7.10
CA LEU A 488 24.18 -15.76 6.72
C LEU A 488 25.42 -15.09 7.35
N GLN A 489 25.76 -15.47 8.58
CA GLN A 489 26.98 -15.01 9.26
C GLN A 489 28.25 -15.50 8.54
N GLU A 490 28.29 -16.76 8.12
CA GLU A 490 29.43 -17.34 7.36
C GLU A 490 29.68 -16.62 6.03
N LEU A 491 28.62 -16.10 5.42
CA LEU A 491 28.68 -15.30 4.20
C LEU A 491 28.96 -13.81 4.47
N PHE A 492 29.13 -13.41 5.73
CA PHE A 492 29.24 -12.02 6.17
C PHE A 492 28.06 -11.16 5.70
N ALA A 493 26.83 -11.67 5.74
CA ALA A 493 25.66 -10.98 5.19
C ALA A 493 25.48 -9.58 5.79
N TRP A 494 25.70 -9.40 7.10
CA TRP A 494 25.93 -8.10 7.73
C TRP A 494 27.35 -7.61 7.40
N ASN A 495 27.55 -7.17 6.17
CA ASN A 495 28.87 -6.85 5.64
C ASN A 495 29.41 -5.54 6.25
N PRO A 496 30.51 -5.58 7.01
CA PRO A 496 31.05 -4.35 7.61
C PRO A 496 31.53 -3.30 6.61
N GLN A 497 31.72 -3.67 5.33
CA GLN A 497 32.09 -2.75 4.25
C GLN A 497 30.89 -2.10 3.55
N THR A 498 29.67 -2.52 3.88
CA THR A 498 28.44 -1.93 3.35
C THR A 498 27.91 -0.89 4.33
N PHE A 499 27.69 0.32 3.83
CA PHE A 499 27.32 1.48 4.65
C PHE A 499 25.87 1.95 4.43
N LEU A 500 25.17 1.38 3.45
CA LEU A 500 23.81 1.77 3.09
C LEU A 500 23.01 0.56 2.61
N ALA A 501 21.72 0.51 2.97
CA ALA A 501 20.81 -0.59 2.64
C ALA A 501 21.37 -1.97 3.05
N THR A 502 21.95 -2.01 4.25
CA THR A 502 22.62 -3.20 4.81
C THR A 502 21.63 -4.33 5.10
N ASP A 503 20.44 -3.96 5.55
CA ASP A 503 19.25 -4.82 5.69
C ASP A 503 18.84 -5.44 4.35
N ARG A 504 18.77 -4.63 3.28
CA ARG A 504 18.49 -5.13 1.93
C ARG A 504 19.53 -6.15 1.49
N GLU A 505 20.81 -5.87 1.72
CA GLU A 505 21.90 -6.79 1.38
C GLU A 505 21.71 -8.13 2.12
N TYR A 506 21.44 -8.08 3.42
CA TYR A 506 21.28 -9.25 4.28
C TYR A 506 20.18 -10.20 3.77
N TYR A 507 18.96 -9.69 3.56
CA TYR A 507 17.82 -10.52 3.15
C TYR A 507 17.85 -10.91 1.67
N THR A 508 18.52 -10.13 0.82
CA THR A 508 18.74 -10.54 -0.58
C THR A 508 19.71 -11.73 -0.64
N ILE A 509 20.78 -11.73 0.18
CA ILE A 509 21.70 -12.88 0.28
C ILE A 509 20.95 -14.11 0.80
N ALA A 510 20.08 -13.95 1.80
CA ALA A 510 19.22 -15.03 2.29
C ALA A 510 18.37 -15.66 1.18
N ALA A 511 17.74 -14.84 0.34
CA ALA A 511 16.97 -15.34 -0.80
C ALA A 511 17.86 -15.97 -1.89
N ILE A 512 19.06 -15.44 -2.13
CA ILE A 512 20.03 -16.00 -3.11
C ILE A 512 20.46 -17.41 -2.73
N ILE A 513 20.71 -17.68 -1.45
CA ILE A 513 21.13 -19.02 -0.99
C ILE A 513 19.94 -19.98 -0.80
N GLY A 514 18.73 -19.55 -1.17
CA GLY A 514 17.54 -20.39 -1.20
C GLY A 514 16.81 -20.52 0.15
N LEU A 515 17.03 -19.61 1.11
CA LEU A 515 16.21 -19.59 2.33
C LEU A 515 14.76 -19.23 1.99
N LYS A 516 13.82 -19.88 2.67
CA LYS A 516 12.38 -19.77 2.43
C LYS A 516 11.73 -18.81 3.42
N PHE A 517 10.88 -17.94 2.88
CA PHE A 517 10.25 -16.84 3.61
C PHE A 517 8.75 -17.08 3.81
N LEU A 518 8.28 -16.96 5.05
CA LEU A 518 6.89 -17.09 5.44
C LEU A 518 6.31 -15.73 5.87
N TYR A 519 5.24 -15.30 5.22
CA TYR A 519 4.49 -14.13 5.65
C TYR A 519 3.59 -14.48 6.83
N VAL A 520 3.66 -13.66 7.88
CA VAL A 520 2.85 -13.79 9.09
C VAL A 520 2.03 -12.51 9.26
N PRO A 521 0.73 -12.51 8.94
CA PRO A 521 -0.11 -11.33 9.08
C PRO A 521 -0.19 -10.89 10.53
N LYS A 522 -0.33 -9.58 10.77
CA LYS A 522 -0.42 -8.98 12.12
C LYS A 522 0.86 -9.08 12.96
N ALA A 523 1.92 -9.74 12.50
CA ALA A 523 3.25 -9.65 13.12
C ALA A 523 3.89 -8.29 12.83
N LEU A 524 3.34 -7.25 13.45
CA LEU A 524 3.58 -5.84 13.13
C LEU A 524 4.81 -5.29 13.87
N VAL A 525 5.54 -4.39 13.22
CA VAL A 525 6.62 -3.60 13.81
C VAL A 525 6.46 -2.12 13.50
N ARG A 526 7.07 -1.26 14.33
CA ARG A 526 7.08 0.19 14.16
C ARG A 526 8.47 0.66 13.81
N TYR A 527 8.62 1.15 12.58
CA TYR A 527 9.84 1.72 12.06
C TYR A 527 9.79 3.25 12.15
N ASN A 528 10.70 3.83 12.89
CA ASN A 528 10.69 5.25 13.21
C ASN A 528 11.37 6.07 12.10
N PHE A 529 10.68 7.12 11.66
CA PHE A 529 11.18 8.01 10.61
C PHE A 529 11.79 9.28 11.23
N TRP A 530 13.06 9.20 11.63
CA TRP A 530 13.79 10.34 12.20
C TRP A 530 14.66 11.01 11.14
N SER A 531 14.52 12.34 10.97
CA SER A 531 14.96 13.03 9.74
C SER A 531 16.38 13.58 9.76
N SER A 532 17.03 13.75 10.92
CA SER A 532 18.29 14.52 11.03
C SER A 532 19.58 13.69 11.21
N THR A 533 19.50 12.39 11.53
CA THR A 533 20.69 11.51 11.68
C THR A 533 20.83 10.38 10.66
N GLN A 534 19.83 10.11 9.82
CA GLN A 534 19.90 9.01 8.84
C GLN A 534 21.03 9.20 7.81
N ASN A 535 21.93 8.22 7.72
CA ASN A 535 23.08 8.22 6.78
C ASN A 535 22.66 8.34 5.31
N SER A 536 21.49 7.79 4.94
CA SER A 536 20.95 7.85 3.58
C SER A 536 20.62 9.25 3.09
N ARG A 537 20.38 10.20 4.00
CA ARG A 537 20.08 11.61 3.69
C ARG A 537 21.32 12.50 3.57
N LYS A 538 22.46 12.07 4.14
CA LYS A 538 23.75 12.78 4.08
C LYS A 538 24.65 12.30 2.93
N ALA A 539 24.27 11.21 2.29
CA ALA A 539 25.03 10.56 1.23
C ALA A 539 24.80 11.18 -0.17
N SER A 540 25.88 11.52 -0.86
CA SER A 540 25.80 11.98 -2.24
C SER A 540 25.17 10.92 -3.16
N TYR A 541 24.58 11.36 -4.27
CA TYR A 541 24.01 10.45 -5.26
C TYR A 541 25.06 9.46 -5.80
N SER A 542 26.24 9.96 -6.20
CA SER A 542 27.34 9.15 -6.73
C SER A 542 27.83 8.09 -5.75
N TRP A 543 27.92 8.43 -4.46
CA TRP A 543 28.31 7.49 -3.42
C TRP A 543 27.27 6.38 -3.22
N ARG A 544 25.98 6.73 -3.20
CA ARG A 544 24.87 5.75 -3.12
C ARG A 544 24.90 4.76 -4.28
N THR A 545 25.09 5.25 -5.51
CA THR A 545 25.22 4.38 -6.71
C THR A 545 26.43 3.45 -6.59
N GLY A 546 27.56 3.96 -6.08
CA GLY A 546 28.76 3.16 -5.82
C GLY A 546 28.50 2.01 -4.83
N CYS A 547 27.79 2.28 -3.73
CA CYS A 547 27.39 1.26 -2.76
C CYS A 547 26.50 0.18 -3.39
N TYR A 548 25.45 0.58 -4.12
CA TYR A 548 24.55 -0.38 -4.78
C TYR A 548 25.25 -1.25 -5.81
N LYS A 549 26.22 -0.70 -6.55
CA LYS A 549 27.02 -1.46 -7.52
C LYS A 549 27.86 -2.54 -6.83
N LYS A 550 28.55 -2.20 -5.74
CA LYS A 550 29.33 -3.17 -4.95
C LYS A 550 28.45 -4.28 -4.40
N MET A 551 27.30 -3.94 -3.85
CA MET A 551 26.31 -4.91 -3.35
C MET A 551 25.82 -5.86 -4.45
N HIS A 552 25.52 -5.35 -5.66
CA HIS A 552 25.08 -6.21 -6.77
C HIS A 552 26.18 -7.12 -7.31
N LEU A 553 27.42 -6.66 -7.38
CA LEU A 553 28.54 -7.53 -7.74
C LEU A 553 28.67 -8.69 -6.75
N ARG A 554 28.56 -8.40 -5.46
CA ARG A 554 28.55 -9.42 -4.42
C ARG A 554 27.37 -10.39 -4.55
N PHE A 555 26.18 -9.90 -4.88
CA PHE A 555 25.04 -10.79 -5.17
C PHE A 555 25.32 -11.74 -6.33
N GLN A 556 25.96 -11.26 -7.40
CA GLN A 556 26.35 -12.11 -8.54
C GLN A 556 27.37 -13.18 -8.14
N GLU A 557 28.37 -12.81 -7.34
CA GLU A 557 29.41 -13.73 -6.85
C GLU A 557 28.82 -14.85 -5.99
N ILE A 558 27.90 -14.52 -5.09
CA ILE A 558 27.23 -15.52 -4.24
C ILE A 558 26.29 -16.37 -5.08
N ALA A 559 25.49 -15.76 -5.96
CA ALA A 559 24.55 -16.47 -6.84
C ALA A 559 25.25 -17.43 -7.81
N ALA A 560 26.48 -17.13 -8.24
CA ALA A 560 27.30 -17.99 -9.10
C ALA A 560 27.61 -19.35 -8.47
N GLN A 561 27.58 -19.42 -7.14
CA GLN A 561 27.89 -20.62 -6.37
C GLN A 561 26.64 -21.45 -6.06
N GLN A 562 25.44 -20.97 -6.43
CA GLN A 562 24.18 -21.61 -6.09
C GLN A 562 23.64 -22.48 -7.25
N PRO A 563 22.94 -23.58 -6.93
CA PRO A 563 22.25 -24.41 -7.93
C PRO A 563 21.25 -23.63 -8.80
N ALA A 564 21.11 -24.05 -10.06
CA ALA A 564 20.19 -23.42 -11.02
C ALA A 564 18.69 -23.50 -10.64
N GLN A 565 18.33 -24.42 -9.73
CA GLN A 565 16.98 -24.53 -9.18
C GLN A 565 16.63 -23.40 -8.20
N ILE A 566 17.65 -22.77 -7.59
CA ILE A 566 17.50 -21.61 -6.70
C ILE A 566 17.68 -20.34 -7.53
N ILE A 567 18.74 -20.27 -8.33
CA ILE A 567 19.01 -19.12 -9.21
C ILE A 567 18.57 -19.45 -10.63
N THR A 568 17.34 -19.08 -10.94
CA THR A 568 16.74 -19.27 -12.26
C THR A 568 17.37 -18.34 -13.31
N LYS A 569 17.08 -18.59 -14.59
CA LYS A 569 17.46 -17.69 -15.69
C LYS A 569 16.91 -16.26 -15.49
N GLN A 570 15.78 -16.12 -14.80
CA GLN A 570 15.15 -14.83 -14.50
C GLN A 570 15.90 -14.11 -13.38
N HIS A 571 16.35 -14.82 -12.35
CA HIS A 571 17.23 -14.28 -11.30
C HIS A 571 18.55 -13.79 -11.90
N TRP A 572 19.20 -14.63 -12.72
CA TRP A 572 20.43 -14.25 -13.40
C TRP A 572 20.28 -13.04 -14.30
N PHE A 573 19.12 -12.89 -14.93
CA PHE A 573 18.82 -11.71 -15.71
C PHE A 573 18.85 -10.45 -14.86
N LEU A 574 18.11 -10.42 -13.75
CA LEU A 574 18.04 -9.25 -12.85
C LEU A 574 19.36 -8.97 -12.15
N LEU A 575 20.07 -10.02 -11.72
CA LEU A 575 21.39 -9.92 -11.11
C LEU A 575 22.41 -9.31 -12.09
N LYS A 576 22.38 -9.71 -13.36
CA LYS A 576 23.30 -9.22 -14.41
C LYS A 576 22.93 -7.86 -14.97
N GLN A 577 21.78 -7.31 -14.61
CA GLN A 577 21.54 -5.89 -14.89
C GLN A 577 22.57 -5.13 -14.07
N ASN A 578 23.53 -4.49 -14.74
CA ASN A 578 24.45 -3.61 -14.07
C ASN A 578 23.59 -2.43 -13.59
N TRP A 579 23.33 -2.34 -12.29
CA TRP A 579 22.59 -1.21 -11.68
C TRP A 579 23.41 0.09 -11.70
N ASP A 580 24.40 0.15 -12.57
CA ASP A 580 24.74 1.35 -13.32
C ASP A 580 23.56 1.66 -14.26
N LEU A 581 22.49 2.20 -13.65
CA LEU A 581 21.18 2.58 -14.21
C LEU A 581 21.28 3.53 -15.44
N TRP A 582 22.46 3.76 -15.99
CA TRP A 582 22.68 4.49 -17.24
C TRP A 582 22.99 3.57 -18.44
N LYS A 583 23.31 2.28 -18.22
CA LYS A 583 23.66 1.32 -19.29
C LYS A 583 22.53 0.41 -19.77
N LEU A 584 21.33 0.49 -19.19
CA LEU A 584 20.15 -0.24 -19.68
C LEU A 584 19.75 0.12 -21.13
N ALA A 585 20.28 1.21 -21.69
CA ALA A 585 20.12 1.57 -23.10
C ALA A 585 20.55 0.48 -24.09
N SER A 586 21.36 -0.49 -23.68
CA SER A 586 21.78 -1.63 -24.51
C SER A 586 20.89 -2.87 -24.38
N VAL A 587 19.77 -2.84 -23.65
CA VAL A 587 18.90 -4.01 -23.47
C VAL A 587 17.43 -3.64 -23.73
N THR A 588 16.74 -4.37 -24.62
CA THR A 588 15.35 -4.10 -25.01
C THR A 588 14.42 -5.25 -24.62
N LEU A 589 13.25 -4.89 -24.09
CA LEU A 589 12.12 -5.80 -23.95
C LEU A 589 11.33 -5.85 -25.26
N MET A 590 11.13 -7.03 -25.83
CA MET A 590 10.34 -7.25 -27.04
C MET A 590 9.23 -8.26 -26.74
N GLN A 591 8.00 -7.93 -27.14
CA GLN A 591 6.90 -8.89 -27.13
C GLN A 591 6.82 -9.55 -28.51
N LYS A 592 7.06 -10.86 -28.57
CA LYS A 592 7.07 -11.59 -29.85
C LYS A 592 5.69 -12.17 -30.19
N THR A 593 4.94 -12.58 -29.16
CA THR A 593 3.55 -13.04 -29.24
C THR A 593 2.80 -12.68 -27.95
N PRO A 594 1.45 -12.71 -27.93
CA PRO A 594 0.68 -12.53 -26.70
C PRO A 594 1.13 -13.51 -25.61
N GLY A 595 1.50 -13.00 -24.44
CA GLY A 595 1.99 -13.80 -23.31
C GLY A 595 3.47 -14.23 -23.35
N SER A 596 4.22 -13.92 -24.42
CA SER A 596 5.64 -14.27 -24.54
C SER A 596 6.53 -13.03 -24.73
N PHE A 597 7.42 -12.82 -23.77
CA PHE A 597 8.31 -11.67 -23.73
C PHE A 597 9.76 -12.11 -23.84
N PHE A 598 10.51 -11.42 -24.68
CA PHE A 598 11.93 -11.62 -24.89
C PHE A 598 12.70 -10.41 -24.39
N LEU A 599 13.83 -10.67 -23.76
CA LEU A 599 14.74 -9.62 -23.37
C LEU A 599 16.04 -9.78 -24.11
N VAL A 600 16.39 -8.77 -24.90
CA VAL A 600 17.48 -8.82 -25.89
C VAL A 600 18.52 -7.77 -25.57
N ASN A 601 19.76 -8.21 -25.44
CA ASN A 601 20.89 -7.30 -25.37
C ASN A 601 21.25 -6.86 -26.80
N ARG A 602 21.11 -5.55 -27.08
CA ARG A 602 21.38 -4.92 -28.38
C ARG A 602 22.84 -5.04 -28.81
N SER A 603 23.80 -5.10 -27.89
CA SER A 603 25.22 -5.19 -28.22
C SER A 603 25.67 -6.61 -28.53
N THR A 604 25.09 -7.62 -27.88
CA THR A 604 25.45 -9.04 -28.10
C THR A 604 24.45 -9.82 -28.94
N GLN A 605 23.28 -9.24 -29.25
CA GLN A 605 22.14 -9.86 -29.92
C GLN A 605 21.62 -11.15 -29.25
N SER A 606 22.08 -11.44 -28.04
CA SER A 606 21.61 -12.57 -27.25
C SER A 606 20.34 -12.19 -26.49
N GLY A 607 19.42 -13.14 -26.36
CA GLY A 607 18.15 -12.91 -25.67
C GLY A 607 17.62 -14.13 -24.93
N ILE A 608 16.77 -13.87 -23.95
CA ILE A 608 16.09 -14.90 -23.16
C ILE A 608 14.59 -14.67 -23.13
N ASN A 609 13.83 -15.77 -23.04
CA ASN A 609 12.41 -15.72 -22.71
C ASN A 609 12.25 -15.37 -21.24
N ILE A 610 11.31 -14.47 -20.96
CA ILE A 610 10.92 -14.08 -19.61
C ILE A 610 9.41 -14.17 -19.46
N THR A 611 8.95 -14.39 -18.24
CA THR A 611 7.52 -14.42 -17.94
C THR A 611 6.92 -13.02 -18.04
N PRO A 612 5.59 -12.91 -18.26
CA PRO A 612 4.89 -11.62 -18.23
C PRO A 612 5.14 -10.81 -16.95
N VAL A 613 5.27 -11.49 -15.79
CA VAL A 613 5.60 -10.83 -14.52
C VAL A 613 6.97 -10.15 -14.61
N VAL A 614 8.00 -10.87 -15.05
CA VAL A 614 9.37 -10.37 -15.17
C VAL A 614 9.50 -9.29 -16.24
N ALA A 615 8.81 -9.42 -17.37
CA ALA A 615 8.75 -8.39 -18.41
C ALA A 615 8.24 -7.05 -17.87
N ARG A 616 7.21 -7.12 -17.02
CA ARG A 616 6.63 -5.94 -16.43
C ARG A 616 7.48 -5.38 -15.27
N VAL A 617 8.20 -6.21 -14.49
CA VAL A 617 9.28 -5.76 -13.56
C VAL A 617 10.26 -4.88 -14.32
N ILE A 618 10.75 -5.37 -15.44
CA ILE A 618 11.87 -4.76 -16.15
C ILE A 618 11.42 -3.54 -16.93
N SER A 619 10.24 -3.57 -17.57
CA SER A 619 9.67 -2.37 -18.20
C SER A 619 9.54 -1.22 -17.21
N ALA A 620 9.22 -1.53 -15.98
CA ALA A 620 8.95 -0.53 -14.98
C ALA A 620 10.25 -0.09 -14.26
N LEU A 621 11.23 -0.98 -14.06
CA LEU A 621 12.62 -0.61 -13.72
C LEU A 621 13.27 0.26 -14.81
N HIS A 622 13.02 -0.01 -16.11
CA HIS A 622 13.49 0.80 -17.25
C HIS A 622 12.90 2.21 -17.26
N ARG A 623 11.69 2.39 -16.71
CA ARG A 623 11.02 3.69 -16.52
C ARG A 623 11.47 4.41 -15.24
N ILE A 624 11.92 3.66 -14.22
CA ILE A 624 12.60 4.20 -13.04
C ILE A 624 14.04 4.64 -13.36
N ASN A 625 14.57 4.14 -14.48
CA ASN A 625 15.95 4.33 -14.94
C ASN A 625 16.28 5.73 -15.50
N THR A 626 15.30 6.64 -15.56
CA THR A 626 15.63 8.06 -15.55
C THR A 626 16.04 8.41 -14.13
N VAL A 627 17.32 8.19 -13.83
CA VAL A 627 18.01 8.85 -12.74
C VAL A 627 17.85 10.34 -12.97
N CYS A 628 16.82 10.87 -12.36
CA CYS A 628 16.60 12.27 -12.15
C CYS A 628 16.18 12.32 -10.69
N THR A 629 16.96 13.01 -9.88
CA THR A 629 16.44 13.53 -8.64
C THR A 629 15.17 14.35 -8.95
N LEU A 630 14.32 14.59 -7.96
CA LEU A 630 13.11 15.41 -8.15
C LEU A 630 13.46 16.78 -8.80
N GLU A 631 14.66 17.30 -8.51
CA GLU A 631 15.26 18.51 -9.09
C GLU A 631 15.63 18.37 -10.57
N ASP A 632 16.21 17.24 -11.00
CA ASP A 632 16.55 17.01 -12.41
C ASP A 632 15.30 16.94 -13.31
N HIS A 633 14.19 16.41 -12.78
CA HIS A 633 12.92 16.41 -13.50
C HIS A 633 12.30 17.81 -13.59
N ALA A 634 12.43 18.62 -12.54
CA ALA A 634 11.90 19.97 -12.51
C ALA A 634 12.72 20.94 -13.40
N HIS A 635 14.05 20.81 -13.47
CA HIS A 635 14.91 21.53 -14.42
C HIS A 635 14.55 21.23 -15.88
N ARG A 636 14.24 19.97 -16.19
CA ARG A 636 13.91 19.53 -17.56
C ARG A 636 12.55 20.04 -18.02
N ILE A 637 11.60 20.20 -17.10
CA ILE A 637 10.28 20.80 -17.35
C ILE A 637 10.42 22.30 -17.63
N VAL A 638 11.24 23.02 -16.87
CA VAL A 638 11.51 24.46 -17.08
C VAL A 638 12.08 24.75 -18.46
N HIS A 639 13.08 23.98 -18.90
CA HIS A 639 13.67 24.18 -20.22
C HIS A 639 12.68 23.91 -21.37
N LEU A 640 11.84 22.89 -21.25
CA LEU A 640 10.80 22.60 -22.25
C LEU A 640 9.74 23.71 -22.34
N MET A 641 9.34 24.28 -21.20
CA MET A 641 8.42 25.41 -21.13
C MET A 641 9.02 26.69 -21.74
N ALA A 642 10.29 26.98 -21.45
CA ALA A 642 10.97 28.14 -22.01
C ALA A 642 11.10 28.07 -23.53
N GLN A 643 11.37 26.88 -24.09
CA GLN A 643 11.51 26.69 -25.54
C GLN A 643 10.17 26.97 -26.22
N HIS A 644 9.08 26.51 -25.62
CA HIS A 644 7.74 26.72 -26.15
C HIS A 644 7.31 28.19 -26.08
N ILE A 645 7.61 28.90 -24.99
CA ILE A 645 7.27 30.33 -24.82
C ILE A 645 8.05 31.22 -25.80
N VAL A 646 9.36 31.00 -25.94
CA VAL A 646 10.20 31.72 -26.91
C VAL A 646 9.71 31.53 -28.34
N LEU A 647 9.36 30.29 -28.71
CA LEU A 647 8.89 29.94 -30.04
C LEU A 647 7.46 30.43 -30.33
N SER A 648 6.57 30.44 -29.33
CA SER A 648 5.16 30.80 -29.51
C SER A 648 4.86 32.30 -29.35
N GLN A 649 5.61 33.01 -28.52
CA GLN A 649 5.38 34.44 -28.24
C GLN A 649 6.40 35.38 -28.90
N LYS A 650 7.35 34.86 -29.70
CA LYS A 650 8.42 35.63 -30.36
C LYS A 650 9.22 36.49 -29.38
N ILE A 651 9.58 35.91 -28.23
CA ILE A 651 10.40 36.57 -27.21
C ILE A 651 11.86 36.20 -27.47
N ASP A 652 12.74 37.18 -27.66
CA ASP A 652 14.09 36.96 -28.22
C ASP A 652 15.13 36.35 -27.26
N SER A 653 14.78 36.07 -26.00
CA SER A 653 15.77 35.66 -24.98
C SER A 653 15.34 34.43 -24.18
N TYR A 654 15.74 33.26 -24.68
CA TYR A 654 15.50 31.96 -24.06
C TYR A 654 16.09 31.85 -22.66
N ASP A 655 17.32 32.30 -22.45
CA ASP A 655 17.96 32.18 -21.14
C ASP A 655 17.25 33.05 -20.09
N LYS A 656 16.64 34.18 -20.48
CA LYS A 656 15.79 34.99 -19.60
C LYS A 656 14.49 34.27 -19.21
N VAL A 657 13.86 33.58 -20.16
CA VAL A 657 12.63 32.81 -19.91
C VAL A 657 12.92 31.58 -19.04
N VAL A 658 14.04 30.91 -19.27
CA VAL A 658 14.50 29.80 -18.43
C VAL A 658 14.84 30.28 -17.02
N GLU A 659 15.56 31.40 -16.90
CA GLU A 659 15.92 32.00 -15.61
C GLU A 659 14.68 32.30 -14.77
N GLU A 660 13.68 32.94 -15.38
CA GLU A 660 12.42 33.25 -14.71
C GLU A 660 11.63 31.97 -14.33
N LEU A 661 11.55 30.99 -15.23
CA LEU A 661 10.88 29.73 -14.93
C LEU A 661 11.62 28.87 -13.89
N SER A 662 12.95 28.96 -13.82
CA SER A 662 13.76 28.20 -12.87
C SER A 662 13.65 28.77 -11.47
N LYS A 663 13.76 30.10 -11.34
CA LYS A 663 13.43 30.83 -10.10
C LYS A 663 12.04 30.45 -9.59
N TRP A 664 11.10 30.29 -10.52
CA TRP A 664 9.70 30.04 -10.22
C TRP A 664 9.42 28.63 -9.67
N VAL A 665 10.11 27.61 -10.16
CA VAL A 665 10.04 26.25 -9.57
C VAL A 665 11.02 26.05 -8.40
N GLY A 666 11.68 27.13 -7.96
CA GLY A 666 12.65 27.18 -6.86
C GLY A 666 13.93 26.40 -7.12
N ILE A 667 14.39 26.46 -8.36
CA ILE A 667 15.63 25.84 -8.80
C ILE A 667 16.59 26.94 -9.22
N GLU A 668 17.80 26.97 -8.66
CA GLU A 668 18.81 27.94 -9.08
C GLU A 668 19.23 27.70 -10.53
N TYR A 669 19.00 28.70 -11.38
CA TYR A 669 19.50 28.74 -12.74
C TYR A 669 20.63 29.75 -12.85
N SER A 670 21.83 29.24 -13.18
CA SER A 670 22.99 30.03 -13.53
C SER A 670 23.12 30.06 -15.05
N SER A 671 23.14 31.27 -15.64
CA SER A 671 23.34 31.49 -17.07
C SER A 671 24.74 31.11 -17.57
N ASN A 672 25.69 30.86 -16.66
CA ASN A 672 26.99 30.27 -17.00
C ASN A 672 26.85 28.75 -17.21
N ARG A 673 26.67 28.36 -18.48
CA ARG A 673 26.77 26.98 -18.95
C ARG A 673 28.20 26.47 -18.69
N ASP A 674 28.32 25.49 -17.77
CA ASP A 674 29.20 24.31 -17.88
C ASP A 674 29.61 23.68 -16.52
N GLN A 675 29.21 24.21 -15.36
CA GLN A 675 29.51 23.56 -14.07
C GLN A 675 28.34 23.58 -13.08
N LEU A 676 27.66 22.44 -12.94
CA LEU A 676 26.67 22.14 -11.90
C LEU A 676 27.38 22.02 -10.53
N THR A 677 27.29 23.03 -9.68
CA THR A 677 27.61 22.91 -8.25
C THR A 677 26.40 23.26 -7.41
N TRP A 678 26.06 22.34 -6.53
CA TRP A 678 24.83 22.31 -5.73
C TRP A 678 24.95 23.24 -4.52
N LYS A 679 24.04 24.20 -4.39
CA LYS A 679 23.80 24.88 -3.12
C LYS A 679 22.35 24.73 -2.69
N GLN A 680 22.19 24.06 -1.56
CA GLN A 680 20.96 23.98 -0.78
C GLN A 680 20.47 25.39 -0.46
N SER A 681 19.27 25.77 -0.92
CA SER A 681 18.41 26.70 -0.19
C SER A 681 16.92 26.46 -0.43
N GLN A 682 16.27 26.11 0.67
CA GLN A 682 14.88 26.26 1.06
C GLN A 682 13.87 26.64 -0.03
N LEU A 683 13.10 25.64 -0.49
CA LEU A 683 12.00 25.81 -1.42
C LEU A 683 10.68 25.99 -0.66
N ASP A 684 10.34 27.26 -0.44
CA ASP A 684 9.08 27.69 0.13
C ASP A 684 8.00 27.64 -0.95
N ILE A 685 7.47 26.44 -1.15
CA ILE A 685 6.47 26.16 -2.16
C ILE A 685 5.19 26.86 -1.75
N LYS A 686 4.85 27.95 -2.40
CA LYS A 686 3.70 28.76 -2.01
C LYS A 686 2.70 28.86 -3.17
N ASN A 687 3.07 28.81 -4.44
CA ASN A 687 2.17 29.33 -5.47
C ASN A 687 2.24 28.59 -6.87
N ALA A 688 1.15 28.13 -7.54
CA ALA A 688 0.99 27.32 -8.80
C ALA A 688 0.10 26.00 -8.83
N SER A 689 -1.19 26.20 -9.16
CA SER A 689 -2.30 25.34 -9.66
C SER A 689 -2.07 24.55 -10.95
N SER A 690 -1.81 23.25 -10.82
CA SER A 690 -1.93 22.21 -11.85
C SER A 690 -2.99 22.43 -12.94
N THR A 691 -2.60 22.52 -14.22
CA THR A 691 -3.34 21.87 -15.33
C THR A 691 -2.52 21.79 -16.62
N SER A 692 -2.18 20.54 -17.01
CA SER A 692 -1.94 20.02 -18.38
C SER A 692 -0.63 19.26 -18.59
N LEU A 693 -0.56 18.05 -18.04
CA LEU A 693 0.17 16.93 -18.65
C LEU A 693 -0.90 15.89 -19.02
N ARG A 694 -1.45 16.01 -20.23
CA ARG A 694 -2.63 15.25 -20.69
C ARG A 694 -2.26 13.85 -21.21
N SER A 695 -2.95 12.88 -20.62
CA SER A 695 -3.60 11.70 -21.23
C SER A 695 -2.74 10.57 -21.80
N LYS A 696 -1.83 10.79 -22.75
CA LYS A 696 -1.23 9.64 -23.47
C LYS A 696 -0.17 8.88 -22.67
N GLN A 697 0.59 9.60 -21.85
CA GLN A 697 1.54 9.00 -20.91
C GLN A 697 0.86 8.50 -19.63
N GLU A 698 -0.31 9.05 -19.28
CA GLU A 698 -1.15 8.55 -18.18
C GLU A 698 -1.81 7.22 -18.52
N GLU A 699 -2.26 7.01 -19.76
CA GLU A 699 -2.82 5.72 -20.19
C GLU A 699 -1.78 4.60 -20.19
N GLU A 700 -0.57 4.84 -20.71
CA GLU A 700 0.50 3.83 -20.69
C GLU A 700 1.01 3.54 -19.26
N LEU A 701 0.91 4.50 -18.34
CA LEU A 701 1.19 4.31 -16.91
C LEU A 701 0.05 3.62 -16.16
N LYS A 702 -1.21 3.96 -16.44
CA LYS A 702 -2.41 3.31 -15.87
C LYS A 702 -2.48 1.84 -16.28
N VAL A 703 -2.13 1.54 -17.53
CA VAL A 703 -1.96 0.16 -18.00
C VAL A 703 -0.84 -0.54 -17.22
N LEU A 704 0.30 0.12 -16.97
CA LEU A 704 1.38 -0.47 -16.16
C LEU A 704 1.00 -0.70 -14.68
N MET A 705 0.29 0.26 -14.07
CA MET A 705 -0.20 0.24 -12.69
C MET A 705 -1.27 -0.84 -12.46
N ASN A 706 -2.12 -1.09 -13.47
CA ASN A 706 -3.21 -2.06 -13.38
C ASN A 706 -2.78 -3.51 -13.73
N THR A 707 -1.64 -3.70 -14.41
CA THR A 707 -1.19 -5.04 -14.84
C THR A 707 -0.25 -5.73 -13.84
N ILE A 708 0.17 -5.05 -12.76
CA ILE A 708 0.98 -5.65 -11.70
C ILE A 708 0.72 -5.06 -10.30
N PRO A 709 0.11 -5.82 -9.37
CA PRO A 709 -0.25 -5.33 -8.03
C PRO A 709 0.91 -4.93 -7.11
N TRP A 710 2.18 -5.21 -7.43
CA TRP A 710 3.33 -4.90 -6.58
C TRP A 710 4.12 -3.65 -7.02
N PHE A 711 3.66 -2.91 -8.02
CA PHE A 711 4.34 -1.73 -8.57
C PHE A 711 3.93 -0.38 -7.94
N ALA A 712 2.79 -0.32 -7.25
CA ALA A 712 2.28 0.89 -6.60
C ALA A 712 3.23 1.53 -5.56
N PRO A 713 3.97 0.76 -4.72
CA PRO A 713 4.78 1.36 -3.65
C PRO A 713 6.00 2.15 -4.14
N LEU A 714 6.49 1.88 -5.36
CA LEU A 714 7.64 2.60 -5.94
C LEU A 714 7.25 3.94 -6.58
N PHE A 715 6.02 4.07 -7.08
CA PHE A 715 5.54 5.28 -7.77
C PHE A 715 4.85 6.28 -6.85
N GLU A 716 4.23 5.82 -5.76
CA GLU A 716 3.51 6.69 -4.84
C GLU A 716 4.42 7.64 -4.07
N ARG A 717 5.63 7.21 -3.66
CA ARG A 717 6.50 8.02 -2.80
C ARG A 717 7.02 9.31 -3.44
N GLN A 718 7.18 9.37 -4.76
CA GLN A 718 7.73 10.54 -5.46
C GLN A 718 6.66 11.38 -6.18
N ARG A 719 5.56 10.77 -6.65
CA ARG A 719 4.41 11.52 -7.20
C ARG A 719 3.64 12.29 -6.12
N LEU A 720 3.51 11.75 -4.90
CA LEU A 720 2.83 12.45 -3.80
C LEU A 720 3.57 13.73 -3.38
N ALA A 721 4.91 13.74 -3.43
CA ALA A 721 5.70 14.95 -3.19
C ALA A 721 5.51 16.00 -4.30
N VAL A 722 5.37 15.57 -5.56
CA VAL A 722 5.08 16.45 -6.72
C VAL A 722 3.66 17.00 -6.65
N PHE A 723 2.66 16.19 -6.28
CA PHE A 723 1.28 16.65 -6.09
C PHE A 723 1.14 17.58 -4.88
N TYR A 724 1.81 17.29 -3.77
CA TYR A 724 1.87 18.18 -2.61
C TYR A 724 2.55 19.50 -2.95
N THR A 725 3.59 19.46 -3.79
CA THR A 725 4.25 20.67 -4.31
C THR A 725 3.31 21.45 -5.22
N LEU A 726 2.67 20.82 -6.22
CA LEU A 726 1.70 21.45 -7.13
C LEU A 726 0.43 21.98 -6.43
N ASP A 727 0.04 21.39 -5.31
CA ASP A 727 -1.11 21.83 -4.53
C ASP A 727 -0.74 22.97 -3.58
N LYS A 728 0.43 22.89 -2.94
CA LYS A 728 0.97 24.00 -2.15
C LYS A 728 1.28 25.18 -3.05
N LEU A 729 1.74 24.93 -4.27
CA LEU A 729 1.77 25.88 -5.34
C LEU A 729 0.31 26.40 -5.56
N ARG A 730 -0.69 25.62 -5.96
CA ARG A 730 -2.08 26.11 -6.19
C ARG A 730 -2.64 27.07 -5.15
N ASN A 731 -2.32 26.81 -3.90
CA ASN A 731 -2.93 27.47 -2.76
C ASN A 731 -2.45 28.89 -2.49
N GLU A 732 -1.38 29.39 -3.09
CA GLU A 732 -1.04 30.80 -2.88
C GLU A 732 -1.11 31.69 -4.12
N GLY A 733 -1.41 31.15 -5.32
CA GLY A 733 -1.82 31.99 -6.47
C GLY A 733 -0.89 32.21 -7.69
N MET A 734 0.30 31.62 -7.85
CA MET A 734 1.13 31.80 -9.08
C MET A 734 0.56 31.06 -10.30
N LEU A 735 -0.55 30.32 -10.17
CA LEU A 735 -1.35 29.92 -11.32
C LEU A 735 -2.74 30.52 -11.17
N VAL A 736 -2.98 31.56 -11.96
CA VAL A 736 -4.16 32.42 -11.93
C VAL A 736 -5.37 31.70 -12.53
N GLN A 737 -6.49 31.70 -11.80
CA GLN A 737 -7.82 31.37 -12.35
C GLN A 737 -8.51 32.65 -12.84
N HIS A 738 -9.13 32.58 -14.01
CA HIS A 738 -10.33 33.36 -14.27
C HIS A 738 -11.54 32.57 -13.71
N THR A 739 -12.29 33.15 -12.77
CA THR A 739 -13.46 32.58 -12.05
C THR A 739 -14.60 33.64 -11.99
N PRO A 740 -15.90 33.34 -11.68
CA PRO A 740 -16.39 32.76 -10.39
C PRO A 740 -17.57 31.74 -10.55
N VAL A 741 -18.01 30.91 -9.58
CA VAL A 741 -18.52 31.15 -8.20
C VAL A 741 -18.44 29.81 -7.42
N GLN A 742 -17.70 29.68 -6.30
CA GLN A 742 -18.02 30.02 -4.90
C GLN A 742 -18.99 29.05 -4.19
N SER A 743 -18.48 28.15 -3.35
CA SER A 743 -18.97 27.90 -1.98
C SER A 743 -18.22 26.74 -1.30
N SER A 744 -18.12 26.85 0.03
CA SER A 744 -17.96 25.74 0.98
C SER A 744 -16.55 25.22 1.23
N LEU A 745 -15.89 25.97 2.09
CA LEU A 745 -14.64 25.68 2.75
C LEU A 745 -14.88 25.68 4.28
N ASN A 746 -15.93 24.99 4.72
CA ASN A 746 -16.22 24.74 6.14
C ASN A 746 -16.42 23.24 6.30
N LEU A 747 -15.49 22.55 7.00
CA LEU A 747 -15.52 21.19 7.61
C LEU A 747 -14.09 20.60 7.50
N LEU A 748 -13.34 20.21 8.54
CA LEU A 748 -13.65 19.80 9.91
C LEU A 748 -14.74 18.72 10.07
N ALA A 749 -15.08 17.98 9.01
CA ALA A 749 -15.66 16.64 9.11
C ALA A 749 -15.33 15.83 7.83
N LEU A 750 -14.11 15.28 7.80
CA LEU A 750 -13.67 14.07 7.07
C LEU A 750 -12.17 13.87 7.32
#